data_AF-A0A932XVD8-F1
#
_entry.id   AF-A0A932XVD8-F1
#
_cell.length_a   1.000
_cell.length_b   1.000
_cell.length_c   1.000
_cell.angle_alpha   90.00
_cell.angle_beta   90.00
_cell.angle_gamma   90.00
#
_symmetry.space_group_name_H-M   'P 1'
#
loop_
_entity.id
_entity.type
_entity.pdbx_description
1 polymer ?
#
loop_
_entity_poly.entity_id
_entity_poly.type
_entity_poly.pdbx_seq_one_letter_code
_entity_poly.pdbx_strand_id
1 'polypeptide(L)'
;MVLGTVPLPAQAASSVTYPFTKSDAAKYDTTGRVTFNKTHAAPDWYHADWPYRQKITVNHEKVAGTLSAFPMLVKMTGEIVNKAQADGDDILFTEDDGKTKLYHEIEQFDGELVAWVLVPELSEREDTILYVYYGNSKVENQQDPTRVWDTNTYAGVWHMNQPLPASQRDRAGSYTATPQNLGTQEQGRSGGKVGPAVELDGTNDYLSHTLGLPKNSGTISHWVLADQIRNMAIVYESSGTVAGTFNGFGGASGGLEIMTGLLESGTGGTAYFLYEDGSSTEGVYRATLQFRGPLFQAGTWVHMAATWDRTGFAEVYVNGESIGYRTDMSARTFRNTTSTVRQFGRVGSGTADRHWDGLLDEVRISNVARSGAWIATEYNNQSGREDFLTVEPTVESYTDTPTLMLDTSQALAFATLSSFTPNGSGKVTWQLSPDAGTTWYFYSSDKGWKQANPDNADHRSTGEAMNDHVASFLQGSGTLLWRAYFEEATSTLDGLRIDYTTGAVKGIQTAPTFPTVFTLSSSLGQSINRLFSLANRRIPTFSEWQYWANRVLAGQKDTLPALLGAMQWQRLFGGGTTGTAQVAGISTAGPTVEIRNGTNRQGLAKRMLEKLTEAGYAAAAAANAQDFLRETSKVYAIDHEAYGTAQELADSLAIPLGLDLPAGEEQTIADILLMLGYDFKE
;
A
#
# COMPACT_ATOMS: atom_id res chain seq x y z
N MET A 1 -41.11 19.72 16.50
CA MET A 1 -41.28 20.97 15.73
C MET A 1 -39.89 21.45 15.38
N VAL A 2 -39.61 21.45 14.09
CA VAL A 2 -38.30 21.64 13.43
C VAL A 2 -37.84 23.10 13.53
N LEU A 3 -36.52 23.32 13.60
CA LEU A 3 -35.76 24.25 12.74
C LEU A 3 -34.28 24.18 13.13
N GLY A 4 -33.54 23.30 12.45
CA GLY A 4 -32.09 23.29 12.38
C GLY A 4 -31.70 23.19 10.92
N THR A 5 -31.31 24.31 10.32
CA THR A 5 -30.83 24.37 8.94
C THR A 5 -29.48 23.67 8.84
N VAL A 6 -29.47 22.49 8.24
CA VAL A 6 -28.25 21.91 7.67
C VAL A 6 -27.94 22.70 6.40
N PRO A 7 -26.76 23.34 6.27
CA PRO A 7 -26.31 23.79 4.96
C PRO A 7 -26.14 22.53 4.12
N LEU A 8 -26.92 22.40 3.05
CA LEU A 8 -26.54 21.49 1.96
C LEU A 8 -25.13 21.90 1.53
N PRO A 9 -24.13 21.00 1.53
CA PRO A 9 -22.85 21.34 0.98
C PRO A 9 -23.07 21.70 -0.49
N ALA A 10 -22.62 22.90 -0.87
CA ALA A 10 -22.56 23.32 -2.26
C ALA A 10 -21.85 22.21 -3.05
N GLN A 11 -22.51 21.69 -4.08
CA GLN A 11 -21.88 20.84 -5.09
C GLN A 11 -20.66 21.59 -5.62
N ALA A 12 -19.47 21.20 -5.17
CA ALA A 12 -18.24 21.63 -5.77
C ALA A 12 -18.15 20.90 -7.11
N ALA A 13 -18.49 21.59 -8.20
CA ALA A 13 -18.15 21.13 -9.54
C ALA A 13 -16.64 20.83 -9.55
N SER A 14 -16.27 19.55 -9.56
CA SER A 14 -14.88 19.11 -9.50
C SER A 14 -14.21 19.47 -10.83
N SER A 15 -13.38 20.51 -10.77
CA SER A 15 -12.60 21.00 -11.90
C SER A 15 -11.40 20.09 -12.13
N VAL A 16 -11.32 19.45 -13.30
CA VAL A 16 -10.10 18.72 -13.68
C VAL A 16 -9.27 19.60 -14.62
N THR A 17 -8.10 20.05 -14.16
CA THR A 17 -7.19 20.97 -14.87
C THR A 17 -6.13 20.20 -15.65
N TYR A 18 -5.91 20.53 -16.93
CA TYR A 18 -4.86 19.95 -17.77
C TYR A 18 -4.05 21.05 -18.49
N PRO A 19 -2.71 20.94 -18.61
CA PRO A 19 -1.90 21.90 -19.35
C PRO A 19 -2.00 21.70 -20.88
N PHE A 20 -2.09 22.79 -21.66
CA PHE A 20 -2.24 22.76 -23.13
C PHE A 20 -0.93 23.01 -23.88
N THR A 21 -0.75 22.38 -25.04
CA THR A 21 0.35 22.63 -25.98
C THR A 21 -0.12 23.48 -27.17
N LYS A 22 0.49 24.65 -27.34
CA LYS A 22 0.34 25.49 -28.54
C LYS A 22 1.06 24.80 -29.71
N SER A 23 0.38 24.58 -30.84
CA SER A 23 1.07 24.11 -32.05
C SER A 23 1.78 25.29 -32.73
N ASP A 24 3.07 25.12 -33.00
CA ASP A 24 3.91 26.13 -33.64
C ASP A 24 3.41 26.49 -35.05
N ALA A 25 2.86 27.68 -35.20
CA ALA A 25 2.68 28.33 -36.49
C ALA A 25 3.51 29.62 -36.51
N ALA A 26 4.75 29.50 -36.95
CA ALA A 26 5.62 30.65 -37.22
C ALA A 26 5.19 31.36 -38.52
N LYS A 27 4.89 32.66 -38.38
CA LYS A 27 4.86 33.78 -39.35
C LYS A 27 3.50 34.48 -39.43
N TYR A 28 3.46 35.68 -38.83
CA TYR A 28 2.52 36.79 -39.06
C TYR A 28 1.15 36.41 -39.66
N ASP A 29 0.28 35.88 -38.80
CA ASP A 29 -1.16 36.03 -38.96
C ASP A 29 -1.73 36.43 -37.58
N THR A 30 -2.68 37.35 -37.56
CA THR A 30 -3.37 37.83 -36.36
C THR A 30 -4.32 36.79 -35.74
N THR A 31 -4.19 35.51 -36.16
CA THR A 31 -5.11 34.40 -35.90
C THR A 31 -4.39 33.25 -35.18
N GLY A 32 -4.90 32.81 -34.02
CA GLY A 32 -4.33 31.71 -33.22
C GLY A 32 -5.12 30.40 -33.33
N ARG A 33 -4.46 29.24 -33.12
CA ARG A 33 -5.04 27.88 -33.16
C ARG A 33 -4.73 27.09 -31.88
N VAL A 34 -5.71 26.38 -31.33
CA VAL A 34 -5.55 25.39 -30.24
C VAL A 34 -6.33 24.10 -30.60
N THR A 35 -5.88 22.94 -30.14
CA THR A 35 -6.55 21.62 -30.33
C THR A 35 -6.47 20.84 -29.02
N PHE A 36 -7.56 20.20 -28.59
CA PHE A 36 -7.72 19.61 -27.24
C PHE A 36 -8.21 18.15 -27.34
N ASN A 37 -7.41 17.15 -26.94
CA ASN A 37 -7.79 15.73 -27.04
C ASN A 37 -7.98 15.11 -25.63
N LYS A 38 -9.12 14.46 -25.36
CA LYS A 38 -9.42 13.69 -24.14
C LYS A 38 -10.51 12.62 -24.37
N THR A 39 -10.20 11.39 -23.96
CA THR A 39 -11.14 10.27 -23.88
C THR A 39 -11.57 10.08 -22.42
N HIS A 40 -12.88 10.11 -22.13
CA HIS A 40 -13.44 9.70 -20.85
C HIS A 40 -13.94 8.26 -21.00
N ALA A 41 -13.19 7.29 -20.50
CA ALA A 41 -13.71 5.95 -20.26
C ALA A 41 -13.87 5.81 -18.74
N ALA A 42 -15.10 5.68 -18.25
CA ALA A 42 -15.32 5.32 -16.86
C ALA A 42 -14.69 3.94 -16.61
N PRO A 43 -14.00 3.72 -15.47
CA PRO A 43 -13.56 2.37 -15.12
C PRO A 43 -14.76 1.45 -14.97
N ASP A 44 -14.61 0.16 -15.32
CA ASP A 44 -15.58 -0.88 -14.96
C ASP A 44 -15.84 -0.84 -13.45
N TRP A 45 -17.02 -0.36 -13.06
CA TRP A 45 -17.43 -0.05 -11.69
C TRP A 45 -18.56 -0.99 -11.26
N TYR A 46 -18.59 -1.41 -9.99
CA TYR A 46 -19.56 -2.41 -9.51
C TYR A 46 -21.00 -1.96 -9.68
N HIS A 47 -21.35 -0.79 -9.14
CA HIS A 47 -22.65 -0.17 -9.32
C HIS A 47 -22.58 1.33 -8.96
N ALA A 48 -23.43 2.17 -9.57
CA ALA A 48 -23.38 3.63 -9.40
C ALA A 48 -23.61 4.09 -7.94
N ASP A 49 -24.37 3.31 -7.16
CA ASP A 49 -24.63 3.58 -5.74
C ASP A 49 -23.43 3.34 -4.81
N TRP A 50 -22.29 2.87 -5.34
CA TRP A 50 -21.06 2.64 -4.59
C TRP A 50 -20.08 3.78 -4.86
N PRO A 51 -20.02 4.80 -4.00
CA PRO A 51 -19.28 6.02 -4.30
C PRO A 51 -17.77 5.86 -4.19
N TYR A 52 -17.25 4.82 -3.54
CA TYR A 52 -15.82 4.66 -3.32
C TYR A 52 -15.35 3.24 -3.63
N ARG A 53 -14.11 3.13 -4.13
CA ARG A 53 -13.38 1.87 -4.21
C ARG A 53 -11.88 2.04 -3.99
N GLN A 54 -11.22 0.96 -3.56
CA GLN A 54 -9.77 0.83 -3.56
C GLN A 54 -9.36 -0.44 -4.29
N LYS A 55 -8.24 -0.38 -5.02
CA LYS A 55 -7.64 -1.56 -5.66
C LYS A 55 -6.71 -2.25 -4.67
N ILE A 56 -6.84 -3.57 -4.57
CA ILE A 56 -5.97 -4.45 -3.80
C ILE A 56 -5.17 -5.29 -4.80
N THR A 57 -3.84 -5.30 -4.66
CA THR A 57 -2.96 -6.13 -5.48
C THR A 57 -2.24 -7.12 -4.57
N VAL A 58 -2.49 -8.41 -4.77
CA VAL A 58 -1.83 -9.51 -4.06
C VAL A 58 -0.55 -9.88 -4.80
N ASN A 59 0.58 -9.86 -4.10
CA ASN A 59 1.88 -10.16 -4.69
C ASN A 59 2.05 -11.67 -4.89
N HIS A 60 2.15 -12.12 -6.14
CA HIS A 60 2.30 -13.53 -6.48
C HIS A 60 3.59 -14.15 -5.94
N GLU A 61 4.65 -13.36 -5.70
CA GLU A 61 5.90 -13.84 -5.12
C GLU A 61 5.73 -14.33 -3.67
N LYS A 62 4.60 -14.00 -3.03
CA LYS A 62 4.24 -14.45 -1.67
C LYS A 62 3.24 -15.61 -1.66
N VAL A 63 2.80 -16.02 -2.84
CA VAL A 63 1.88 -17.14 -3.05
C VAL A 63 2.72 -18.36 -3.46
N ALA A 64 2.73 -19.39 -2.61
CA ALA A 64 3.65 -20.53 -2.75
C ALA A 64 3.16 -21.64 -3.72
N GLY A 65 2.07 -21.37 -4.45
CA GLY A 65 1.42 -22.28 -5.39
C GLY A 65 0.13 -21.67 -5.93
N THR A 66 -0.35 -22.09 -7.09
CA THR A 66 -1.70 -21.67 -7.54
C THR A 66 -2.75 -22.30 -6.63
N LEU A 67 -3.52 -21.47 -5.91
CA LEU A 67 -4.50 -21.92 -4.91
C LEU A 67 -5.92 -21.58 -5.37
N SER A 68 -6.85 -22.51 -5.17
CA SER A 68 -8.27 -22.30 -5.47
C SER A 68 -9.09 -22.10 -4.19
N ALA A 69 -10.06 -21.18 -4.22
CA ALA A 69 -10.99 -20.91 -3.13
C ALA A 69 -10.28 -20.67 -1.79
N PHE A 70 -9.35 -19.70 -1.77
CA PHE A 70 -8.51 -19.37 -0.63
C PHE A 70 -9.11 -18.23 0.22
N PRO A 71 -9.44 -18.45 1.51
CA PRO A 71 -9.84 -17.39 2.42
C PRO A 71 -8.65 -16.49 2.77
N MET A 72 -8.54 -15.36 2.09
CA MET A 72 -7.45 -14.41 2.22
C MET A 72 -7.76 -13.34 3.26
N LEU A 73 -6.85 -13.13 4.20
CA LEU A 73 -6.87 -12.00 5.12
C LEU A 73 -6.59 -10.70 4.38
N VAL A 74 -7.47 -9.72 4.55
CA VAL A 74 -7.33 -8.34 4.10
C VAL A 74 -7.39 -7.45 5.35
N LYS A 75 -6.29 -6.73 5.61
CA LYS A 75 -6.22 -5.72 6.68
C LYS A 75 -6.06 -4.34 6.06
N MET A 76 -6.93 -3.40 6.41
CA MET A 76 -6.96 -2.06 5.81
C MET A 76 -7.27 -0.98 6.84
N THR A 77 -6.59 0.15 6.73
CA THR A 77 -6.86 1.36 7.51
C THR A 77 -7.12 2.53 6.56
N GLY A 78 -7.44 3.72 7.08
CA GLY A 78 -7.51 4.95 6.30
C GLY A 78 -8.93 5.36 5.88
N GLU A 79 -9.15 5.66 4.60
CA GLU A 79 -10.43 6.25 4.18
C GLU A 79 -11.62 5.29 4.29
N ILE A 80 -11.41 3.98 4.09
CA ILE A 80 -12.47 2.98 4.18
C ILE A 80 -13.19 3.02 5.54
N VAL A 81 -12.44 3.16 6.64
CA VAL A 81 -13.02 3.23 8.00
C VAL A 81 -13.78 4.54 8.27
N ASN A 82 -13.56 5.58 7.45
CA ASN A 82 -14.20 6.89 7.61
C ASN A 82 -15.40 7.11 6.66
N LYS A 83 -15.45 6.36 5.55
CA LYS A 83 -16.44 6.56 4.48
C LYS A 83 -17.48 5.43 4.39
N ALA A 84 -17.20 4.25 4.94
CA ALA A 84 -18.18 3.17 5.06
C ALA A 84 -19.20 3.42 6.18
N GLN A 85 -20.26 2.62 6.23
CA GLN A 85 -21.19 2.56 7.37
C GLN A 85 -20.46 2.15 8.65
N ALA A 86 -20.94 2.62 9.80
CA ALA A 86 -20.25 2.42 11.09
C ALA A 86 -20.16 0.94 11.52
N ASP A 87 -21.04 0.08 10.99
CA ASP A 87 -21.04 -1.37 11.19
C ASP A 87 -20.29 -2.13 10.08
N GLY A 88 -19.83 -1.44 9.03
CA GLY A 88 -19.15 -2.03 7.88
C GLY A 88 -20.06 -2.82 6.94
N ASP A 89 -21.39 -2.73 7.09
CA ASP A 89 -22.34 -3.54 6.32
C ASP A 89 -22.29 -3.26 4.81
N ASP A 90 -21.85 -2.05 4.43
CA ASP A 90 -21.65 -1.62 3.06
C ASP A 90 -20.23 -1.85 2.54
N ILE A 91 -19.49 -2.83 3.05
CA ILE A 91 -18.19 -3.22 2.48
C ILE A 91 -18.41 -4.40 1.53
N LEU A 92 -17.86 -4.31 0.33
CA LEU A 92 -17.99 -5.34 -0.70
C LEU A 92 -16.69 -5.53 -1.47
N PHE A 93 -16.38 -6.77 -1.82
CA PHE A 93 -15.21 -7.11 -2.62
C PHE A 93 -15.61 -7.62 -4.00
N THR A 94 -14.80 -7.34 -5.02
CA THR A 94 -14.93 -7.92 -6.36
C THR A 94 -13.61 -8.45 -6.90
N GLU A 95 -13.70 -9.30 -7.92
CA GLU A 95 -12.57 -9.63 -8.81
C GLU A 95 -12.08 -8.39 -9.60
N ASP A 96 -11.09 -8.61 -10.46
CA ASP A 96 -10.41 -7.58 -11.27
C ASP A 96 -11.32 -6.91 -12.32
N ASP A 97 -12.42 -7.57 -12.70
CA ASP A 97 -13.46 -7.02 -13.58
C ASP A 97 -14.29 -5.89 -12.92
N GLY A 98 -14.12 -5.67 -11.62
CA GLY A 98 -14.83 -4.66 -10.84
C GLY A 98 -16.33 -4.94 -10.66
N LYS A 99 -16.82 -6.13 -11.03
CA LYS A 99 -18.25 -6.50 -11.10
C LYS A 99 -18.57 -7.81 -10.40
N THR A 100 -17.71 -8.81 -10.50
CA THR A 100 -17.93 -10.14 -9.94
C THR A 100 -17.70 -10.12 -8.43
N LYS A 101 -18.78 -10.18 -7.65
CA LYS A 101 -18.75 -10.08 -6.18
C LYS A 101 -18.07 -11.30 -5.55
N LEU A 102 -17.18 -11.05 -4.60
CA LEU A 102 -16.55 -12.06 -3.76
C LEU A 102 -17.24 -12.19 -2.39
N TYR A 103 -17.26 -13.42 -1.88
CA TYR A 103 -17.73 -13.69 -0.52
C TYR A 103 -16.69 -13.25 0.48
N HIS A 104 -17.14 -12.63 1.56
CA HIS A 104 -16.26 -12.16 2.60
C HIS A 104 -16.91 -12.23 3.98
N GLU A 105 -16.06 -12.18 4.99
CA GLU A 105 -16.38 -11.95 6.38
C GLU A 105 -15.60 -10.76 6.88
N ILE A 106 -16.24 -9.92 7.69
CA ILE A 106 -15.59 -8.89 8.49
C ILE A 106 -15.43 -9.45 9.90
N GLU A 107 -14.18 -9.64 10.31
CA GLU A 107 -13.83 -10.08 11.66
C GLU A 107 -13.79 -8.88 12.63
N GLN A 108 -13.28 -7.74 12.16
CA GLN A 108 -13.21 -6.50 12.92
C GLN A 108 -13.37 -5.28 12.01
N PHE A 109 -14.11 -4.29 12.49
CA PHE A 109 -14.25 -2.97 11.87
C PHE A 109 -14.32 -1.87 12.94
N ASP A 110 -13.18 -1.58 13.56
CA ASP A 110 -13.03 -0.57 14.63
C ASP A 110 -11.70 0.15 14.47
N GLY A 111 -11.68 1.23 13.66
CA GLY A 111 -10.47 1.97 13.28
C GLY A 111 -9.57 1.26 12.25
N GLU A 112 -9.75 -0.05 12.07
CA GLU A 112 -9.14 -0.91 11.05
C GLU A 112 -10.21 -1.90 10.55
N LEU A 113 -10.19 -2.22 9.26
CA LEU A 113 -10.89 -3.35 8.66
C LEU A 113 -10.00 -4.59 8.72
N VAL A 114 -10.51 -5.66 9.32
CA VAL A 114 -9.93 -7.01 9.27
C VAL A 114 -11.00 -7.91 8.65
N ALA A 115 -10.74 -8.40 7.44
CA ALA A 115 -11.69 -9.21 6.69
C ALA A 115 -11.06 -10.45 6.08
N TRP A 116 -11.84 -11.52 5.97
CA TRP A 116 -11.51 -12.73 5.23
C TRP A 116 -12.28 -12.74 3.92
N VAL A 117 -11.57 -12.68 2.80
CA VAL A 117 -12.16 -12.65 1.45
C VAL A 117 -11.87 -13.98 0.76
N LEU A 118 -12.91 -14.67 0.30
CA LEU A 118 -12.75 -15.92 -0.45
C LEU A 118 -12.33 -15.60 -1.89
N VAL A 119 -11.04 -15.77 -2.17
CA VAL A 119 -10.49 -15.53 -3.51
C VAL A 119 -10.59 -16.81 -4.35
N PRO A 120 -11.24 -16.78 -5.53
CA PRO A 120 -11.45 -17.98 -6.35
C PRO A 120 -10.14 -18.62 -6.81
N GLU A 121 -9.15 -17.81 -7.18
CA GLU A 121 -7.81 -18.23 -7.54
C GLU A 121 -6.75 -17.22 -7.05
N LEU A 122 -5.72 -17.71 -6.37
CA LEU A 122 -4.48 -16.97 -6.14
C LEU A 122 -3.38 -17.61 -6.99
N SER A 123 -2.70 -16.81 -7.80
CA SER A 123 -1.65 -17.27 -8.71
C SER A 123 -0.27 -17.12 -8.07
N GLU A 124 0.62 -18.08 -8.35
CA GLU A 124 2.06 -18.00 -8.02
C GLU A 124 2.88 -17.31 -9.13
N ARG A 125 2.24 -16.88 -10.23
CA ARG A 125 2.93 -16.40 -11.44
C ARG A 125 2.65 -14.95 -11.79
N GLU A 126 1.49 -14.45 -11.39
CA GLU A 126 1.02 -13.11 -11.72
C GLU A 126 0.20 -12.58 -10.55
N ASP A 127 0.29 -11.27 -10.30
CA ASP A 127 -0.40 -10.63 -9.19
C ASP A 127 -1.92 -10.76 -9.35
N THR A 128 -2.62 -11.04 -8.24
CA THR A 128 -4.09 -11.09 -8.23
C THR A 128 -4.64 -9.72 -7.87
N ILE A 129 -5.53 -9.19 -8.71
CA ILE A 129 -6.17 -7.89 -8.50
C ILE A 129 -7.59 -8.10 -7.96
N LEU A 130 -7.93 -7.38 -6.90
CA LEU A 130 -9.27 -7.30 -6.34
C LEU A 130 -9.66 -5.83 -6.14
N TYR A 131 -10.95 -5.55 -6.02
CA TYR A 131 -11.42 -4.25 -5.57
C TYR A 131 -12.23 -4.38 -4.29
N VAL A 132 -12.10 -3.40 -3.39
CA VAL A 132 -13.03 -3.19 -2.28
C VAL A 132 -13.85 -1.94 -2.56
N TYR A 133 -15.16 -2.02 -2.41
CA TYR A 133 -16.12 -0.94 -2.56
C TYR A 133 -16.76 -0.61 -1.20
N TYR A 134 -17.11 0.67 -0.99
CA TYR A 134 -17.74 1.16 0.24
C TYR A 134 -18.43 2.51 0.05
N GLY A 135 -19.15 2.97 1.08
CA GLY A 135 -19.85 4.26 1.17
C GLY A 135 -21.29 4.24 0.69
N ASN A 136 -21.85 3.06 0.46
CA ASN A 136 -23.25 2.93 0.10
C ASN A 136 -24.11 2.84 1.37
N SER A 137 -24.58 3.99 1.86
CA SER A 137 -25.36 4.09 3.10
C SER A 137 -26.75 3.46 3.06
N LYS A 138 -27.17 2.88 1.93
CA LYS A 138 -28.53 2.33 1.72
C LYS A 138 -28.58 0.81 1.72
N VAL A 139 -27.44 0.13 1.68
CA VAL A 139 -27.40 -1.33 1.63
C VAL A 139 -27.40 -1.94 3.02
N GLU A 140 -27.97 -3.13 3.12
CA GLU A 140 -27.82 -4.03 4.26
C GLU A 140 -26.48 -4.78 4.18
N ASN A 141 -26.19 -5.60 5.20
CA ASN A 141 -24.99 -6.43 5.30
C ASN A 141 -24.64 -7.18 3.99
N GLN A 142 -23.44 -6.93 3.49
CA GLN A 142 -22.91 -7.54 2.28
C GLN A 142 -22.08 -8.82 2.49
N GLN A 143 -21.79 -9.19 3.73
CA GLN A 143 -20.98 -10.36 4.08
C GLN A 143 -21.69 -11.68 3.75
N ASP A 144 -20.91 -12.73 3.50
CA ASP A 144 -21.39 -14.12 3.51
C ASP A 144 -20.33 -15.07 4.09
N PRO A 145 -20.18 -15.10 5.42
CA PRO A 145 -19.13 -15.88 6.04
C PRO A 145 -19.35 -17.40 5.94
N THR A 146 -20.60 -17.83 5.70
CA THR A 146 -20.91 -19.25 5.52
C THR A 146 -20.31 -19.81 4.24
N ARG A 147 -20.18 -18.98 3.20
CA ARG A 147 -19.51 -19.36 1.95
C ARG A 147 -17.99 -19.21 2.03
N VAL A 148 -17.48 -18.24 2.81
CA VAL A 148 -16.03 -18.13 3.06
C VAL A 148 -15.51 -19.40 3.75
N TRP A 149 -16.26 -19.89 4.74
CA TRP A 149 -15.91 -21.05 5.55
C TRP A 149 -16.87 -22.21 5.31
N ASP A 150 -16.95 -22.67 4.06
CA ASP A 150 -17.84 -23.77 3.65
C ASP A 150 -17.58 -25.03 4.50
N THR A 151 -18.65 -25.56 5.10
CA THR A 151 -18.58 -26.66 6.08
C THR A 151 -18.18 -28.01 5.48
N ASN A 152 -18.23 -28.18 4.15
CA ASN A 152 -17.70 -29.37 3.51
C ASN A 152 -16.17 -29.36 3.52
N THR A 153 -15.56 -28.17 3.55
CA THR A 153 -14.10 -28.01 3.57
C THR A 153 -13.54 -27.68 4.96
N TYR A 154 -14.25 -26.87 5.76
CA TYR A 154 -13.89 -26.50 7.12
C TYR A 154 -14.82 -27.17 8.13
N ALA A 155 -14.26 -27.96 9.04
CA ALA A 155 -15.01 -28.58 10.13
C ALA A 155 -15.27 -27.59 11.28
N GLY A 156 -14.37 -26.61 11.48
CA GLY A 156 -14.55 -25.51 12.44
C GLY A 156 -13.47 -24.45 12.28
N VAL A 157 -13.85 -23.19 12.53
CA VAL A 157 -13.00 -21.99 12.43
C VAL A 157 -13.29 -21.08 13.61
N TRP A 158 -12.30 -20.85 14.47
CA TRP A 158 -12.40 -19.99 15.65
C TRP A 158 -11.37 -18.87 15.57
N HIS A 159 -11.85 -17.65 15.35
CA HIS A 159 -11.05 -16.41 15.38
C HIS A 159 -10.64 -15.96 16.79
N MET A 160 -11.11 -16.65 17.84
CA MET A 160 -10.82 -16.31 19.25
C MET A 160 -11.18 -14.87 19.67
N ASN A 161 -12.13 -14.25 18.95
CA ASN A 161 -12.43 -12.83 19.06
C ASN A 161 -13.64 -12.48 19.95
N GLN A 162 -14.27 -13.45 20.61
CA GLN A 162 -15.40 -13.17 21.49
C GLN A 162 -14.94 -12.63 22.87
N PRO A 163 -15.63 -11.62 23.44
CA PRO A 163 -15.40 -11.15 24.80
C PRO A 163 -15.39 -12.26 25.84
N LEU A 164 -14.27 -12.46 26.54
CA LEU A 164 -14.24 -13.43 27.65
C LEU A 164 -15.07 -12.90 28.83
N PRO A 165 -15.74 -13.78 29.59
CA PRO A 165 -15.68 -15.25 29.54
C PRO A 165 -16.71 -15.88 28.58
N ALA A 166 -17.22 -15.15 27.59
CA ALA A 166 -18.17 -15.71 26.64
C ALA A 166 -17.51 -16.81 25.81
N SER A 167 -18.33 -17.79 25.41
CA SER A 167 -17.85 -18.89 24.61
C SER A 167 -17.41 -18.45 23.22
N GLN A 168 -16.30 -19.04 22.77
CA GLN A 168 -15.75 -18.78 21.46
C GLN A 168 -16.54 -19.56 20.42
N ARG A 169 -17.28 -18.89 19.54
CA ARG A 169 -18.13 -19.54 18.54
C ARG A 169 -17.33 -19.83 17.29
N ASP A 170 -17.52 -21.02 16.73
CA ASP A 170 -17.00 -21.29 15.40
C ASP A 170 -17.79 -20.48 14.36
N ARG A 171 -17.18 -20.29 13.20
CA ARG A 171 -17.76 -19.41 12.19
C ARG A 171 -19.04 -19.93 11.54
N ALA A 172 -19.18 -21.25 11.42
CA ALA A 172 -20.41 -21.87 10.96
C ALA A 172 -21.52 -21.88 12.03
N GLY A 173 -21.21 -21.47 13.28
CA GLY A 173 -22.14 -21.47 14.42
C GLY A 173 -22.57 -22.86 14.88
N SER A 174 -21.91 -23.91 14.40
CA SER A 174 -22.22 -25.32 14.67
C SER A 174 -21.54 -25.83 15.95
N TYR A 175 -20.43 -25.21 16.33
CA TYR A 175 -19.61 -25.61 17.45
C TYR A 175 -19.20 -24.40 18.29
N THR A 176 -19.06 -24.62 19.58
CA THR A 176 -18.71 -23.56 20.52
C THR A 176 -17.64 -24.09 21.46
N ALA A 177 -16.51 -23.38 21.50
CA ALA A 177 -15.43 -23.63 22.42
C ALA A 177 -15.69 -22.84 23.71
N THR A 178 -16.06 -23.55 24.76
CA THR A 178 -16.50 -22.98 26.04
C THR A 178 -15.29 -22.83 26.96
N PRO A 179 -14.97 -21.60 27.42
CA PRO A 179 -13.92 -21.37 28.40
C PRO A 179 -14.14 -22.14 29.69
N GLN A 180 -13.06 -22.67 30.25
CA GLN A 180 -13.03 -23.40 31.51
C GLN A 180 -11.98 -22.74 32.41
N ASN A 181 -12.43 -22.19 33.53
CA ASN A 181 -11.64 -21.44 34.52
C ASN A 181 -11.16 -20.05 34.08
N LEU A 182 -11.40 -19.64 32.82
CA LEU A 182 -10.95 -18.33 32.36
C LEU A 182 -11.70 -17.14 32.98
N GLY A 183 -10.93 -16.12 33.38
CA GLY A 183 -11.38 -14.82 33.85
C GLY A 183 -11.53 -13.76 32.75
N THR A 184 -12.01 -12.56 33.11
CA THR A 184 -12.18 -11.43 32.17
C THR A 184 -10.85 -10.77 31.75
N GLN A 185 -9.77 -10.98 32.51
CA GLN A 185 -8.46 -10.37 32.25
C GLN A 185 -7.63 -11.16 31.23
N GLU A 186 -8.04 -12.39 30.91
CA GLU A 186 -7.38 -13.27 29.93
C GLU A 186 -7.82 -12.98 28.49
N GLN A 187 -8.44 -11.83 28.26
CA GLN A 187 -8.78 -11.39 26.91
C GLN A 187 -7.65 -10.52 26.34
N GLY A 188 -6.87 -11.08 25.42
CA GLY A 188 -5.81 -10.39 24.68
C GLY A 188 -6.34 -9.48 23.57
N ARG A 189 -7.27 -8.57 23.90
CA ARG A 189 -8.03 -7.74 22.93
C ARG A 189 -7.17 -6.90 21.95
N SER A 190 -5.86 -6.78 22.21
CA SER A 190 -4.89 -6.07 21.38
C SER A 190 -3.57 -6.83 21.16
N GLY A 191 -3.49 -8.10 21.55
CA GLY A 191 -2.25 -8.89 21.54
C GLY A 191 -2.25 -10.07 20.56
N GLY A 192 -3.38 -10.36 19.91
CA GLY A 192 -3.54 -11.47 18.97
C GLY A 192 -2.73 -11.33 17.68
N LYS A 193 -2.65 -12.42 16.92
CA LYS A 193 -1.99 -12.44 15.62
C LYS A 193 -2.90 -11.83 14.56
N VAL A 194 -4.17 -12.22 14.55
CA VAL A 194 -5.22 -11.63 13.72
C VAL A 194 -6.37 -11.28 14.67
N GLY A 195 -6.67 -9.99 14.80
CA GLY A 195 -7.67 -9.56 15.78
C GLY A 195 -7.27 -9.88 17.24
N PRO A 196 -8.25 -10.08 18.12
CA PRO A 196 -8.04 -10.54 19.51
C PRO A 196 -7.67 -12.02 19.62
N ALA A 197 -6.85 -12.36 20.62
CA ALA A 197 -6.56 -13.74 21.01
C ALA A 197 -7.04 -14.08 22.43
N VAL A 198 -7.11 -15.38 22.75
CA VAL A 198 -7.37 -15.90 24.09
C VAL A 198 -6.04 -16.17 24.80
N GLU A 199 -5.87 -15.65 26.02
CA GLU A 199 -4.75 -15.96 26.92
C GLU A 199 -5.11 -17.17 27.79
N LEU A 200 -4.15 -18.08 28.03
CA LEU A 200 -4.31 -19.21 28.95
C LEU A 200 -3.16 -19.19 29.96
N ASP A 201 -3.47 -19.30 31.25
CA ASP A 201 -2.55 -19.02 32.36
C ASP A 201 -1.51 -20.12 32.69
N GLY A 202 -1.46 -21.20 31.92
CA GLY A 202 -0.55 -22.31 32.17
C GLY A 202 -0.87 -23.17 33.40
N THR A 203 -1.98 -22.91 34.09
CA THR A 203 -2.33 -23.52 35.39
C THR A 203 -3.59 -24.35 35.33
N ASN A 204 -4.72 -23.79 34.88
CA ASN A 204 -6.01 -24.49 34.82
C ASN A 204 -6.94 -24.02 33.70
N ASP A 205 -6.51 -23.06 32.87
CA ASP A 205 -7.30 -22.51 31.77
C ASP A 205 -7.28 -23.38 30.52
N TYR A 206 -8.45 -23.54 29.90
CA TYR A 206 -8.61 -24.22 28.62
C TYR A 206 -9.97 -23.92 27.99
N LEU A 207 -10.14 -24.27 26.71
CA LEU A 207 -11.44 -24.24 26.03
C LEU A 207 -11.93 -25.67 25.75
N SER A 208 -13.23 -25.92 25.90
CA SER A 208 -13.85 -27.21 25.59
C SER A 208 -14.86 -27.11 24.45
N HIS A 209 -14.76 -27.99 23.45
CA HIS A 209 -15.67 -28.03 22.30
C HIS A 209 -16.13 -29.46 21.99
N THR A 210 -17.14 -29.60 21.12
CA THR A 210 -17.73 -30.90 20.77
C THR A 210 -17.36 -31.39 19.37
N LEU A 211 -16.77 -30.55 18.51
CA LEU A 211 -16.30 -30.94 17.17
C LEU A 211 -15.35 -32.14 17.23
N GLY A 212 -15.71 -33.23 16.56
CA GLY A 212 -14.80 -34.36 16.32
C GLY A 212 -13.80 -34.01 15.21
N LEU A 213 -12.52 -34.28 15.43
CA LEU A 213 -11.49 -34.01 14.43
C LEU A 213 -11.65 -34.96 13.24
N PRO A 214 -11.39 -34.49 12.02
CA PRO A 214 -11.54 -35.30 10.82
C PRO A 214 -10.63 -36.51 10.87
N LYS A 215 -11.18 -37.68 10.52
CA LYS A 215 -10.45 -38.95 10.66
C LYS A 215 -9.64 -39.20 9.39
N ASN A 216 -10.29 -39.45 8.27
CA ASN A 216 -9.62 -39.93 7.05
C ASN A 216 -8.61 -38.94 6.45
N SER A 217 -8.92 -37.65 6.44
CA SER A 217 -8.03 -36.61 5.96
C SER A 217 -8.40 -35.29 6.61
N GLY A 218 -7.41 -34.45 6.89
CA GLY A 218 -7.68 -33.13 7.44
C GLY A 218 -6.44 -32.26 7.59
N THR A 219 -6.70 -31.05 8.05
CA THR A 219 -5.69 -30.07 8.43
C THR A 219 -6.09 -29.40 9.74
N ILE A 220 -5.15 -29.24 10.65
CA ILE A 220 -5.29 -28.36 11.82
C ILE A 220 -4.28 -27.23 11.61
N SER A 221 -4.70 -25.98 11.72
CA SER A 221 -3.81 -24.81 11.79
C SER A 221 -4.22 -23.88 12.92
N HIS A 222 -3.25 -23.19 13.50
CA HIS A 222 -3.45 -22.19 14.54
C HIS A 222 -2.21 -21.33 14.73
N TRP A 223 -2.40 -20.18 15.37
CA TRP A 223 -1.34 -19.34 15.88
C TRP A 223 -1.25 -19.47 17.40
N VAL A 224 -0.01 -19.55 17.90
CA VAL A 224 0.29 -19.55 19.33
C VAL A 224 1.45 -18.64 19.65
N LEU A 225 1.42 -18.03 20.83
CA LEU A 225 2.56 -17.35 21.44
C LEU A 225 2.73 -17.92 22.83
N ALA A 226 3.84 -18.61 23.08
CA ALA A 226 4.10 -19.23 24.37
C ALA A 226 4.69 -18.20 25.34
N ASP A 227 4.08 -18.00 26.50
CA ASP A 227 4.72 -17.28 27.62
C ASP A 227 5.81 -18.15 28.25
N GLN A 228 5.57 -19.46 28.28
CA GLN A 228 6.56 -20.46 28.65
C GLN A 228 6.53 -21.68 27.74
N ILE A 229 7.72 -22.17 27.41
CA ILE A 229 7.89 -23.40 26.64
C ILE A 229 7.72 -24.59 27.59
N ARG A 230 6.66 -25.39 27.40
CA ARG A 230 6.38 -26.60 28.15
C ARG A 230 5.90 -27.71 27.22
N ASN A 231 5.85 -28.96 27.71
CA ASN A 231 5.30 -30.11 26.97
C ASN A 231 3.77 -30.11 27.00
N MET A 232 3.11 -29.72 25.89
CA MET A 232 1.71 -29.28 25.87
C MET A 232 1.02 -29.55 24.52
N ALA A 233 -0.27 -29.90 24.50
CA ALA A 233 -1.08 -29.80 23.28
C ALA A 233 -1.96 -28.55 23.29
N ILE A 234 -2.11 -28.00 22.09
CA ILE A 234 -2.97 -26.87 21.77
C ILE A 234 -4.32 -27.34 21.27
N VAL A 235 -4.35 -28.32 20.37
CA VAL A 235 -5.59 -28.98 19.92
C VAL A 235 -5.49 -30.44 20.30
N TYR A 236 -6.53 -30.99 20.93
CA TYR A 236 -6.51 -32.36 21.43
C TYR A 236 -7.88 -33.06 21.34
N GLU A 237 -7.88 -34.28 20.80
CA GLU A 237 -8.97 -35.24 20.90
C GLU A 237 -8.45 -36.61 21.34
N SER A 238 -9.15 -37.25 22.29
CA SER A 238 -8.93 -38.66 22.65
C SER A 238 -10.24 -39.44 22.82
N SER A 239 -10.17 -40.78 22.87
CA SER A 239 -11.33 -41.67 22.96
C SER A 239 -11.80 -42.01 24.38
N GLY A 240 -11.36 -41.31 25.42
CA GLY A 240 -11.73 -41.65 26.80
C GLY A 240 -13.19 -41.38 27.10
N THR A 241 -13.94 -42.38 27.57
CA THR A 241 -15.24 -42.15 28.20
C THR A 241 -15.03 -41.50 29.57
N VAL A 242 -15.58 -40.29 29.71
CA VAL A 242 -15.83 -39.60 30.99
C VAL A 242 -14.58 -38.97 31.62
N ALA A 243 -14.74 -37.69 31.98
CA ALA A 243 -13.84 -36.88 32.78
C ALA A 243 -13.26 -37.66 33.97
N GLY A 244 -11.93 -37.79 34.05
CA GLY A 244 -11.31 -38.15 35.33
C GLY A 244 -9.96 -38.85 35.29
N THR A 245 -9.59 -39.62 34.25
CA THR A 245 -8.34 -40.39 34.35
C THR A 245 -7.66 -40.67 33.01
N PHE A 246 -7.02 -39.68 32.38
CA PHE A 246 -6.12 -39.99 31.25
C PHE A 246 -4.82 -39.20 31.32
N ASN A 247 -3.76 -39.87 31.77
CA ASN A 247 -2.40 -39.63 31.30
C ASN A 247 -2.21 -40.53 30.08
N GLY A 248 -1.56 -40.02 29.03
CA GLY A 248 -1.25 -40.79 27.82
C GLY A 248 -0.64 -42.16 28.12
N PHE A 249 -0.78 -43.07 27.15
CA PHE A 249 -0.13 -44.38 27.10
C PHE A 249 -0.54 -45.37 28.22
N GLY A 250 -1.50 -46.27 27.95
CA GLY A 250 -1.51 -47.57 28.68
C GLY A 250 -2.82 -48.29 29.02
N GLY A 251 -3.97 -47.95 28.45
CA GLY A 251 -5.21 -48.70 28.69
C GLY A 251 -5.61 -49.58 27.50
N ALA A 252 -6.03 -50.83 27.73
CA ALA A 252 -6.48 -51.82 26.74
C ALA A 252 -7.76 -51.45 25.95
N SER A 253 -8.15 -50.18 25.95
CA SER A 253 -9.33 -49.62 25.31
C SER A 253 -8.88 -48.68 24.20
N GLY A 254 -8.22 -49.24 23.18
CA GLY A 254 -7.55 -48.45 22.15
C GLY A 254 -8.41 -47.33 21.54
N GLY A 255 -7.78 -46.17 21.38
CA GLY A 255 -8.39 -44.90 20.98
C GLY A 255 -7.69 -44.22 19.82
N LEU A 256 -8.31 -43.17 19.30
CA LEU A 256 -7.62 -42.22 18.43
C LEU A 256 -7.14 -41.02 19.25
N GLU A 257 -5.87 -40.69 19.14
CA GLU A 257 -5.32 -39.41 19.62
C GLU A 257 -4.86 -38.58 18.42
N ILE A 258 -5.33 -37.34 18.33
CA ILE A 258 -4.83 -36.35 17.37
C ILE A 258 -4.52 -35.09 18.16
N MET A 259 -3.26 -34.67 18.14
CA MET A 259 -2.87 -33.42 18.77
C MET A 259 -1.76 -32.67 18.05
N THR A 260 -1.77 -31.35 18.22
CA THR A 260 -0.69 -30.45 17.83
C THR A 260 -0.25 -29.67 19.06
N GLY A 261 1.05 -29.42 19.22
CA GLY A 261 1.53 -28.60 20.32
C GLY A 261 3.05 -28.49 20.39
N LEU A 262 3.56 -28.20 21.59
CA LEU A 262 4.97 -27.89 21.84
C LEU A 262 5.57 -28.88 22.85
N LEU A 263 6.82 -29.31 22.62
CA LEU A 263 7.59 -30.16 23.55
C LEU A 263 8.85 -29.45 24.02
N GLU A 264 9.27 -29.73 25.25
CA GLU A 264 10.58 -29.34 25.76
C GLU A 264 11.66 -30.26 25.20
N SER A 265 12.72 -29.70 24.60
CA SER A 265 13.99 -30.40 24.50
C SER A 265 15.18 -29.43 24.55
N GLY A 266 15.85 -29.34 25.70
CA GLY A 266 17.00 -28.46 25.89
C GLY A 266 16.61 -26.98 26.07
N THR A 267 17.37 -26.05 25.50
CA THR A 267 17.19 -24.58 25.67
C THR A 267 16.03 -23.97 24.85
N GLY A 268 15.06 -24.75 24.39
CA GLY A 268 13.93 -24.27 23.57
C GLY A 268 12.88 -25.35 23.27
N GLY A 269 11.80 -24.96 22.58
CA GLY A 269 10.67 -25.85 22.28
C GLY A 269 10.66 -26.41 20.86
N THR A 270 9.98 -27.53 20.63
CA THR A 270 9.74 -28.11 19.28
C THR A 270 8.26 -28.36 19.03
N ALA A 271 7.77 -27.97 17.84
CA ALA A 271 6.42 -28.28 17.38
C ALA A 271 6.25 -29.79 17.15
N TYR A 272 5.14 -30.37 17.58
CA TYR A 272 4.84 -31.77 17.33
C TYR A 272 3.41 -31.96 16.86
N PHE A 273 3.20 -33.07 16.17
CA PHE A 273 1.89 -33.64 15.89
C PHE A 273 1.89 -35.06 16.43
N LEU A 274 0.83 -35.50 17.06
CA LEU A 274 0.72 -36.91 17.45
C LEU A 274 -0.56 -37.47 16.85
N TYR A 275 -0.39 -38.64 16.24
CA TYR A 275 -1.45 -39.48 15.74
C TYR A 275 -1.28 -40.88 16.32
N GLU A 276 -2.28 -41.38 17.02
CA GLU A 276 -2.28 -42.77 17.53
C GLU A 276 -3.58 -43.48 17.16
N ASP A 277 -3.49 -44.67 16.58
CA ASP A 277 -4.66 -45.45 16.14
C ASP A 277 -5.22 -46.45 17.18
N GLY A 278 -4.53 -46.59 18.31
CA GLY A 278 -4.95 -47.46 19.39
C GLY A 278 -4.95 -48.95 19.06
N SER A 279 -4.24 -49.43 18.01
CA SER A 279 -4.19 -50.86 17.67
C SER A 279 -3.29 -51.65 18.65
N SER A 280 -3.80 -51.97 19.83
CA SER A 280 -3.06 -52.62 20.92
C SER A 280 -2.91 -54.15 20.76
N THR A 281 -2.38 -54.66 19.64
CA THR A 281 -2.14 -56.11 19.54
C THR A 281 -0.75 -56.55 20.02
N GLU A 282 0.19 -55.64 20.26
CA GLU A 282 1.57 -56.05 20.64
C GLU A 282 2.42 -54.95 21.33
N GLY A 283 1.80 -53.99 22.02
CA GLY A 283 2.55 -52.89 22.66
C GLY A 283 3.25 -51.94 21.68
N VAL A 284 3.02 -52.10 20.37
CA VAL A 284 3.53 -51.22 19.32
C VAL A 284 2.51 -50.10 19.09
N TYR A 285 2.70 -48.98 19.78
CA TYR A 285 2.08 -47.70 19.43
C TYR A 285 2.48 -47.35 18.00
N ARG A 286 1.52 -47.34 17.09
CA ARG A 286 1.78 -47.08 15.68
C ARG A 286 1.94 -45.57 15.46
N ALA A 287 3.18 -45.15 15.72
CA ALA A 287 3.93 -43.92 15.39
C ALA A 287 3.44 -42.58 15.95
N THR A 288 4.00 -42.22 17.11
CA THR A 288 4.26 -40.84 17.53
C THR A 288 5.00 -40.08 16.43
N LEU A 289 4.41 -38.99 15.94
CA LEU A 289 5.04 -38.06 15.00
C LEU A 289 5.75 -36.92 15.74
N GLN A 290 6.68 -37.30 16.62
CA GLN A 290 7.50 -36.33 17.31
C GLN A 290 8.56 -35.81 16.35
N PHE A 291 8.30 -34.66 15.77
CA PHE A 291 9.24 -34.00 14.88
C PHE A 291 9.93 -32.86 15.61
N ARG A 292 11.22 -32.71 15.37
CA ARG A 292 11.98 -31.59 15.91
C ARG A 292 12.05 -30.50 14.84
N GLY A 293 11.09 -29.59 14.87
CA GLY A 293 11.22 -28.30 14.17
C GLY A 293 12.34 -27.43 14.78
N PRO A 294 12.63 -26.25 14.20
CA PRO A 294 13.55 -25.28 14.79
C PRO A 294 13.11 -24.89 16.22
N LEU A 295 14.08 -24.64 17.11
CA LEU A 295 13.81 -24.19 18.47
C LEU A 295 13.15 -22.81 18.43
N PHE A 296 11.97 -22.66 19.03
CA PHE A 296 11.34 -21.36 19.23
C PHE A 296 11.51 -20.89 20.68
N GLN A 297 11.49 -19.56 20.83
CA GLN A 297 11.61 -18.87 22.11
C GLN A 297 10.22 -18.46 22.61
N ALA A 298 10.06 -18.40 23.92
CA ALA A 298 8.88 -17.78 24.53
C ALA A 298 8.76 -16.31 24.07
N GLY A 299 7.53 -15.80 24.02
CA GLY A 299 7.21 -14.44 23.56
C GLY A 299 7.22 -14.25 22.05
N THR A 300 7.27 -15.32 21.25
CA THR A 300 7.21 -15.24 19.78
C THR A 300 6.00 -15.96 19.21
N TRP A 301 5.30 -15.32 18.28
CA TRP A 301 4.19 -15.93 17.53
C TRP A 301 4.70 -17.01 16.59
N VAL A 302 4.07 -18.18 16.65
CA VAL A 302 4.36 -19.34 15.82
C VAL A 302 3.07 -19.80 15.14
N HIS A 303 3.11 -19.91 13.82
CA HIS A 303 2.05 -20.58 13.07
C HIS A 303 2.36 -22.07 13.02
N MET A 304 1.44 -22.89 13.49
CA MET A 304 1.57 -24.34 13.47
C MET A 304 0.48 -24.93 12.60
N ALA A 305 0.85 -25.87 11.73
CA ALA A 305 -0.13 -26.67 11.02
C ALA A 305 0.28 -28.14 10.92
N ALA A 306 -0.70 -29.03 10.86
CA ALA A 306 -0.52 -30.44 10.58
C ALA A 306 -1.56 -30.89 9.55
N THR A 307 -1.11 -31.61 8.53
CA THR A 307 -1.95 -32.15 7.45
C THR A 307 -1.85 -33.66 7.46
N TRP A 308 -2.94 -34.39 7.23
CA TRP A 308 -2.91 -35.84 7.09
C TRP A 308 -3.90 -36.33 6.04
N ASP A 309 -3.51 -37.37 5.32
CA ASP A 309 -4.38 -38.15 4.43
C ASP A 309 -4.08 -39.62 4.61
N ARG A 310 -5.12 -40.43 4.92
CA ARG A 310 -5.02 -41.88 5.08
C ARG A 310 -4.44 -42.59 3.86
N THR A 311 -4.64 -42.06 2.66
CA THR A 311 -4.09 -42.68 1.44
C THR A 311 -2.68 -42.22 1.12
N GLY A 312 -2.15 -41.25 1.89
CA GLY A 312 -0.85 -40.65 1.70
C GLY A 312 -0.11 -40.48 3.02
N PHE A 313 0.26 -39.24 3.32
CA PHE A 313 1.18 -38.91 4.40
C PHE A 313 0.57 -37.94 5.42
N ALA A 314 1.12 -37.96 6.64
CA ALA A 314 1.03 -36.86 7.58
C ALA A 314 2.29 -36.00 7.53
N GLU A 315 2.13 -34.69 7.65
CA GLU A 315 3.19 -33.68 7.59
C GLU A 315 2.88 -32.52 8.54
N VAL A 316 3.92 -31.93 9.11
CA VAL A 316 3.82 -30.81 10.06
C VAL A 316 4.59 -29.62 9.51
N TYR A 317 4.02 -28.44 9.74
CA TYR A 317 4.52 -27.18 9.26
C TYR A 317 4.67 -26.21 10.41
N VAL A 318 5.74 -25.44 10.38
CA VAL A 318 6.01 -24.35 11.31
C VAL A 318 6.30 -23.11 10.50
N ASN A 319 5.57 -22.03 10.77
CA ASN A 319 5.72 -20.75 10.05
C ASN A 319 5.65 -20.92 8.52
N GLY A 320 4.74 -21.78 8.06
CA GLY A 320 4.53 -22.05 6.63
C GLY A 320 5.48 -23.08 6.03
N GLU A 321 6.57 -23.45 6.71
CA GLU A 321 7.59 -24.37 6.19
C GLU A 321 7.37 -25.80 6.71
N SER A 322 7.51 -26.79 5.82
CA SER A 322 7.54 -28.19 6.22
C SER A 322 8.81 -28.48 7.02
N ILE A 323 8.67 -29.22 8.12
CA ILE A 323 9.83 -29.68 8.91
C ILE A 323 10.51 -30.92 8.31
N GLY A 324 10.14 -31.33 7.09
CA GLY A 324 10.88 -32.28 6.26
C GLY A 324 10.62 -33.77 6.56
N TYR A 325 9.72 -34.08 7.49
CA TYR A 325 9.40 -35.45 7.85
C TYR A 325 7.95 -35.79 7.50
N ARG A 326 7.79 -36.81 6.64
CA ARG A 326 6.50 -37.36 6.25
C ARG A 326 6.36 -38.78 6.78
N THR A 327 5.18 -39.09 7.31
CA THR A 327 4.86 -40.46 7.72
C THR A 327 3.70 -40.99 6.94
N ASP A 328 3.88 -42.18 6.38
CA ASP A 328 2.84 -42.92 5.68
C ASP A 328 1.69 -43.27 6.64
N MET A 329 0.49 -42.87 6.25
CA MET A 329 -0.76 -43.07 7.00
C MET A 329 -1.58 -44.27 6.51
N SER A 330 -1.17 -44.92 5.40
CA SER A 330 -1.91 -46.01 4.75
C SER A 330 -2.10 -47.25 5.63
N ALA A 331 -1.14 -47.52 6.51
CA ALA A 331 -1.17 -48.64 7.45
C ALA A 331 -1.85 -48.32 8.79
N ARG A 332 -2.35 -47.08 8.98
CA ARG A 332 -3.00 -46.63 10.22
C ARG A 332 -4.49 -46.94 10.18
N THR A 333 -5.04 -47.32 11.33
CA THR A 333 -6.49 -47.52 11.49
C THR A 333 -7.13 -46.31 12.17
N PHE A 334 -8.40 -46.02 11.89
CA PHE A 334 -9.12 -44.94 12.56
C PHE A 334 -10.18 -45.57 13.46
N ARG A 335 -9.90 -45.61 14.77
CA ARG A 335 -10.91 -46.01 15.75
C ARG A 335 -11.85 -44.85 16.01
N ASN A 336 -13.12 -45.16 16.17
CA ASN A 336 -14.09 -44.15 16.55
C ASN A 336 -13.84 -43.73 18.01
N THR A 337 -13.75 -42.43 18.25
CA THR A 337 -13.65 -41.88 19.60
C THR A 337 -15.04 -41.85 20.23
N THR A 338 -15.19 -42.36 21.45
CA THR A 338 -16.45 -42.25 22.20
C THR A 338 -16.56 -40.94 22.99
N SER A 339 -15.46 -40.15 23.08
CA SER A 339 -15.50 -38.84 23.71
C SER A 339 -16.40 -37.89 22.93
N THR A 340 -17.19 -37.10 23.66
CA THR A 340 -17.99 -35.99 23.14
C THR A 340 -17.36 -34.63 23.40
N VAL A 341 -16.22 -34.59 24.12
CA VAL A 341 -15.53 -33.36 24.53
C VAL A 341 -14.09 -33.38 24.03
N ARG A 342 -13.68 -32.28 23.40
CA ARG A 342 -12.34 -31.99 22.87
C ARG A 342 -11.87 -30.67 23.47
N GLN A 343 -10.56 -30.46 23.48
CA GLN A 343 -9.97 -29.36 24.24
C GLN A 343 -9.02 -28.54 23.39
N PHE A 344 -9.03 -27.24 23.63
CA PHE A 344 -7.94 -26.35 23.27
C PHE A 344 -7.13 -25.95 24.51
N GLY A 345 -5.81 -26.05 24.42
CA GLY A 345 -4.87 -25.61 25.46
C GLY A 345 -4.72 -26.54 26.66
N ARG A 346 -5.15 -27.81 26.58
CA ARG A 346 -4.99 -28.79 27.66
C ARG A 346 -4.80 -30.22 27.16
N VAL A 347 -4.00 -30.99 27.91
CA VAL A 347 -3.92 -32.46 27.82
C VAL A 347 -4.10 -33.10 29.20
N GLY A 348 -5.03 -34.05 29.30
CA GLY A 348 -5.18 -34.94 30.45
C GLY A 348 -6.20 -34.49 31.51
N SER A 349 -6.36 -35.30 32.56
CA SER A 349 -7.28 -35.01 33.67
C SER A 349 -6.81 -35.53 35.04
N GLY A 350 -5.50 -35.51 35.32
CA GLY A 350 -4.88 -36.07 36.53
C GLY A 350 -3.82 -35.17 37.17
N THR A 351 -3.04 -35.68 38.13
CA THR A 351 -1.99 -34.93 38.89
C THR A 351 -0.84 -34.34 38.05
N ALA A 352 -0.86 -34.53 36.73
CA ALA A 352 0.07 -33.96 35.77
C ALA A 352 -0.69 -33.21 34.64
N ASP A 353 -1.81 -32.58 34.97
CA ASP A 353 -2.56 -31.72 34.05
C ASP A 353 -1.62 -30.68 33.43
N ARG A 354 -1.58 -30.65 32.09
CA ARG A 354 -0.74 -29.74 31.33
C ARG A 354 -1.65 -28.72 30.66
N HIS A 355 -1.59 -27.47 31.13
CA HIS A 355 -2.33 -26.32 30.58
C HIS A 355 -1.41 -25.34 29.86
N TRP A 356 -1.83 -24.90 28.68
CA TRP A 356 -1.09 -23.97 27.84
C TRP A 356 -0.87 -22.64 28.57
N ASP A 357 0.34 -22.10 28.45
CA ASP A 357 0.79 -20.85 29.05
C ASP A 357 1.11 -19.88 27.92
N GLY A 358 0.18 -18.98 27.60
CA GLY A 358 0.30 -18.01 26.51
C GLY A 358 -0.97 -17.81 25.67
N LEU A 359 -0.81 -17.11 24.54
CA LEU A 359 -1.89 -16.74 23.62
C LEU A 359 -2.20 -17.83 22.59
N LEU A 360 -3.49 -17.98 22.27
CA LEU A 360 -4.05 -18.84 21.23
C LEU A 360 -4.95 -18.04 20.29
N ASP A 361 -4.75 -18.21 18.99
CA ASP A 361 -5.45 -17.46 17.95
C ASP A 361 -5.69 -18.29 16.68
N GLU A 362 -6.70 -17.93 15.90
CA GLU A 362 -6.98 -18.46 14.55
C GLU A 362 -7.00 -20.00 14.44
N VAL A 363 -7.70 -20.68 15.36
CA VAL A 363 -7.79 -22.15 15.33
C VAL A 363 -8.71 -22.61 14.22
N ARG A 364 -8.17 -23.37 13.26
CA ARG A 364 -8.89 -23.90 12.10
C ARG A 364 -8.72 -25.41 11.99
N ILE A 365 -9.83 -26.08 11.71
CA ILE A 365 -9.88 -27.52 11.47
C ILE A 365 -10.58 -27.73 10.13
N SER A 366 -9.88 -28.33 9.17
CA SER A 366 -10.36 -28.61 7.82
C SER A 366 -10.52 -30.12 7.57
N ASN A 367 -11.55 -30.50 6.82
CA ASN A 367 -11.79 -31.87 6.35
C ASN A 367 -10.88 -32.27 5.18
N VAL A 368 -9.97 -31.40 4.77
CA VAL A 368 -9.08 -31.57 3.61
C VAL A 368 -7.63 -31.55 4.08
N ALA A 369 -6.80 -32.47 3.58
CA ALA A 369 -5.35 -32.34 3.64
C ALA A 369 -4.90 -31.19 2.73
N ARG A 370 -4.68 -30.01 3.31
CA ARG A 370 -4.19 -28.84 2.57
C ARG A 370 -2.76 -29.08 2.12
N SER A 371 -2.38 -28.50 0.97
CA SER A 371 -1.03 -28.66 0.43
C SER A 371 -0.03 -27.81 1.22
N GLY A 372 1.27 -28.14 1.14
CA GLY A 372 2.31 -27.28 1.72
C GLY A 372 2.29 -25.86 1.16
N ALA A 373 1.96 -25.69 -0.12
CA ALA A 373 1.77 -24.38 -0.75
C ALA A 373 0.62 -23.57 -0.10
N TRP A 374 -0.47 -24.24 0.26
CA TRP A 374 -1.57 -23.61 1.01
C TRP A 374 -1.08 -23.11 2.36
N ILE A 375 -0.40 -23.95 3.13
CA ILE A 375 0.08 -23.62 4.48
C ILE A 375 1.12 -22.49 4.44
N ALA A 376 2.02 -22.50 3.47
CA ALA A 376 2.99 -21.43 3.26
C ALA A 376 2.33 -20.09 2.91
N THR A 377 1.34 -20.11 2.02
CA THR A 377 0.59 -18.91 1.63
C THR A 377 -0.28 -18.38 2.77
N GLU A 378 -0.91 -19.26 3.55
CA GLU A 378 -1.65 -18.93 4.78
C GLU A 378 -0.76 -18.20 5.79
N TYR A 379 0.44 -18.72 6.05
CA TYR A 379 1.42 -18.05 6.89
C TYR A 379 1.86 -16.69 6.32
N ASN A 380 2.19 -16.62 5.03
CA ASN A 380 2.64 -15.37 4.41
C ASN A 380 1.56 -14.28 4.51
N ASN A 381 0.30 -14.65 4.29
CA ASN A 381 -0.85 -13.75 4.38
C ASN A 381 -1.12 -13.25 5.81
N GLN A 382 -0.95 -14.09 6.83
CA GLN A 382 -1.29 -13.76 8.22
C GLN A 382 -0.11 -13.23 9.05
N SER A 383 1.14 -13.47 8.61
CA SER A 383 2.33 -13.15 9.40
C SER A 383 2.59 -11.65 9.58
N GLY A 384 1.89 -10.78 8.84
CA GLY A 384 2.07 -9.32 8.89
C GLY A 384 3.21 -8.82 8.01
N ARG A 385 3.61 -9.58 6.99
CA ARG A 385 4.57 -9.11 5.98
C ARG A 385 3.90 -8.03 5.13
N GLU A 386 4.37 -6.78 5.25
CA GLU A 386 3.82 -5.58 4.56
C GLU A 386 3.87 -5.65 3.02
N ASP A 387 4.30 -6.78 2.44
CA ASP A 387 4.45 -7.00 1.00
C ASP A 387 3.57 -8.15 0.45
N PHE A 388 2.68 -8.75 1.26
CA PHE A 388 1.73 -9.76 0.76
C PHE A 388 0.67 -9.14 -0.15
N LEU A 389 0.12 -8.00 0.24
CA LEU A 389 -0.80 -7.22 -0.56
C LEU A 389 -0.47 -5.74 -0.47
N THR A 390 -0.86 -4.99 -1.50
CA THR A 390 -0.81 -3.53 -1.51
C THR A 390 -2.19 -2.98 -1.80
N VAL A 391 -2.49 -1.82 -1.21
CA VAL A 391 -3.77 -1.13 -1.39
C VAL A 391 -3.51 0.23 -2.01
N GLU A 392 -4.15 0.50 -3.15
CA GLU A 392 -4.08 1.80 -3.80
C GLU A 392 -5.01 2.83 -3.11
N PRO A 393 -4.76 4.15 -3.26
CA PRO A 393 -5.65 5.18 -2.73
C PRO A 393 -7.10 5.06 -3.23
N THR A 394 -8.04 5.61 -2.45
CA THR A 394 -9.45 5.67 -2.82
C THR A 394 -9.67 6.34 -4.16
N VAL A 395 -10.52 5.72 -4.98
CA VAL A 395 -11.12 6.32 -6.18
C VAL A 395 -12.61 6.53 -5.90
N GLU A 396 -13.14 7.67 -6.35
CA GLU A 396 -14.56 8.01 -6.19
C GLU A 396 -15.35 7.77 -7.48
N SER A 397 -16.62 7.34 -7.38
CA SER A 397 -17.52 7.19 -8.51
C SER A 397 -18.01 8.57 -8.94
N TYR A 398 -17.75 8.94 -10.20
CA TYR A 398 -18.21 10.23 -10.72
C TYR A 398 -19.68 10.13 -11.12
N THR A 399 -20.57 10.72 -10.33
CA THR A 399 -22.00 10.86 -10.67
C THR A 399 -22.35 12.23 -11.26
N ASP A 400 -21.43 13.21 -11.19
CA ASP A 400 -21.58 14.51 -11.84
C ASP A 400 -20.86 14.55 -13.20
N THR A 401 -21.52 15.11 -14.22
CA THR A 401 -20.95 15.32 -15.55
C THR A 401 -19.58 16.01 -15.43
N PRO A 402 -18.45 15.34 -15.73
CA PRO A 402 -17.14 15.93 -15.52
C PRO A 402 -17.05 17.22 -16.33
N THR A 403 -16.62 18.31 -15.69
CA THR A 403 -16.45 19.61 -16.36
C THR A 403 -14.99 19.80 -16.72
N LEU A 404 -14.70 20.07 -17.98
CA LEU A 404 -13.36 20.49 -18.41
C LEU A 404 -13.30 22.02 -18.40
N MET A 405 -12.37 22.60 -17.65
CA MET A 405 -12.09 24.04 -17.64
C MET A 405 -10.72 24.34 -18.25
N LEU A 406 -10.61 25.49 -18.90
CA LEU A 406 -9.32 26.03 -19.30
C LEU A 406 -8.51 26.45 -18.05
N ASP A 407 -7.25 26.02 -17.95
CA ASP A 407 -6.31 26.51 -16.95
C ASP A 407 -6.24 28.05 -17.01
N THR A 408 -6.51 28.70 -15.88
CA THR A 408 -6.49 30.16 -15.75
C THR A 408 -5.10 30.76 -16.01
N SER A 409 -4.05 29.92 -16.01
CA SER A 409 -2.69 30.31 -16.43
C SER A 409 -2.54 30.51 -17.94
N GLN A 410 -3.45 29.97 -18.76
CA GLN A 410 -3.44 30.05 -20.23
C GLN A 410 -4.53 30.99 -20.78
N ALA A 411 -4.64 32.17 -20.17
CA ALA A 411 -5.48 33.25 -20.63
C ALA A 411 -5.08 33.71 -22.06
N LEU A 412 -5.99 33.56 -23.04
CA LEU A 412 -5.81 34.13 -24.37
C LEU A 412 -6.44 35.51 -24.42
N ALA A 413 -5.61 36.54 -24.58
CA ALA A 413 -6.10 37.87 -24.94
C ALA A 413 -6.70 37.81 -26.35
N PHE A 414 -7.97 38.17 -26.49
CA PHE A 414 -8.69 38.16 -27.77
C PHE A 414 -9.42 39.49 -27.99
N ALA A 415 -9.74 39.80 -29.25
CA ALA A 415 -10.54 40.95 -29.63
C ALA A 415 -11.87 40.52 -30.28
N THR A 416 -11.81 39.51 -31.15
CA THR A 416 -13.00 38.87 -31.73
C THR A 416 -12.81 37.37 -31.83
N LEU A 417 -13.93 36.63 -31.77
CA LEU A 417 -13.97 35.21 -32.10
C LEU A 417 -14.50 35.01 -33.51
N SER A 418 -13.99 33.99 -34.20
CA SER A 418 -14.33 33.71 -35.59
C SER A 418 -14.82 32.28 -35.84
N SER A 419 -14.41 31.30 -35.04
CA SER A 419 -14.94 29.94 -35.11
C SER A 419 -14.85 29.20 -33.78
N PHE A 420 -15.72 28.19 -33.60
CA PHE A 420 -15.73 27.28 -32.45
C PHE A 420 -16.14 25.89 -32.95
N THR A 421 -15.19 24.99 -33.13
CA THR A 421 -15.45 23.69 -33.74
C THR A 421 -14.95 22.56 -32.83
N PRO A 422 -15.82 21.88 -32.07
CA PRO A 422 -15.46 20.69 -31.33
C PRO A 422 -15.38 19.46 -32.24
N ASN A 423 -14.54 18.51 -31.88
CA ASN A 423 -14.39 17.19 -32.47
C ASN A 423 -14.48 16.15 -31.34
N GLY A 424 -15.29 15.12 -31.50
CA GLY A 424 -15.57 14.14 -30.44
C GLY A 424 -16.87 13.37 -30.70
N SER A 425 -17.26 12.56 -29.73
CA SER A 425 -18.47 11.72 -29.79
C SER A 425 -19.32 11.89 -28.52
N GLY A 426 -20.60 11.51 -28.58
CA GLY A 426 -21.54 11.71 -27.46
C GLY A 426 -22.04 13.14 -27.32
N LYS A 427 -22.69 13.45 -26.19
CA LYS A 427 -23.35 14.75 -25.95
C LYS A 427 -22.48 15.65 -25.07
N VAL A 428 -21.86 16.66 -25.69
CA VAL A 428 -21.03 17.68 -25.01
C VAL A 428 -21.63 19.07 -25.19
N THR A 429 -21.82 19.79 -24.08
CA THR A 429 -22.32 21.17 -24.06
C THR A 429 -21.32 22.14 -23.45
N TRP A 430 -21.48 23.43 -23.76
CA TRP A 430 -20.40 24.41 -23.65
C TRP A 430 -20.87 25.75 -23.10
N GLN A 431 -19.95 26.46 -22.47
CA GLN A 431 -20.10 27.86 -22.10
C GLN A 431 -18.80 28.63 -22.34
N LEU A 432 -18.92 29.92 -22.64
CA LEU A 432 -17.80 30.83 -22.88
C LEU A 432 -17.79 31.96 -21.86
N SER A 433 -16.61 32.48 -21.54
CA SER A 433 -16.43 33.67 -20.70
C SER A 433 -15.47 34.65 -21.39
N PRO A 434 -15.87 35.91 -21.60
CA PRO A 434 -15.01 36.93 -22.22
C PRO A 434 -14.11 37.66 -21.20
N ASP A 435 -14.25 37.34 -19.91
CA ASP A 435 -13.77 38.11 -18.77
C ASP A 435 -13.02 37.24 -17.75
N ALA A 436 -12.14 36.35 -18.23
CA ALA A 436 -11.30 35.50 -17.38
C ALA A 436 -12.10 34.64 -16.36
N GLY A 437 -13.33 34.25 -16.71
CA GLY A 437 -14.17 33.37 -15.91
C GLY A 437 -15.09 34.08 -14.93
N THR A 438 -15.12 35.43 -14.88
CA THR A 438 -16.03 36.14 -13.97
C THR A 438 -17.49 36.01 -14.39
N THR A 439 -17.77 35.98 -15.69
CA THR A 439 -19.11 35.79 -16.23
C THR A 439 -19.11 34.73 -17.33
N TRP A 440 -19.96 33.72 -17.17
CA TRP A 440 -20.14 32.67 -18.16
C TRP A 440 -21.37 32.93 -19.01
N TYR A 441 -21.34 32.52 -20.27
CA TYR A 441 -22.39 32.73 -21.24
C TYR A 441 -22.69 31.46 -22.04
N PHE A 442 -23.94 31.34 -22.46
CA PHE A 442 -24.42 30.38 -23.45
C PHE A 442 -25.28 31.11 -24.49
N TYR A 443 -25.35 30.55 -25.69
CA TYR A 443 -26.26 30.97 -26.73
C TYR A 443 -27.61 30.26 -26.59
N SER A 444 -28.68 31.06 -26.50
CA SER A 444 -30.06 30.60 -26.55
C SER A 444 -30.70 30.96 -27.89
N SER A 445 -31.38 30.02 -28.53
CA SER A 445 -32.00 30.21 -29.85
C SER A 445 -33.08 31.29 -29.88
N ASP A 446 -33.75 31.57 -28.75
CA ASP A 446 -34.83 32.54 -28.64
C ASP A 446 -34.34 33.99 -28.40
N LYS A 447 -33.18 34.17 -27.77
CA LYS A 447 -32.76 35.48 -27.21
C LYS A 447 -31.26 35.78 -27.34
N GLY A 448 -30.53 34.98 -28.10
CA GLY A 448 -29.08 35.12 -28.32
C GLY A 448 -28.26 34.79 -27.07
N TRP A 449 -27.10 35.44 -26.94
CA TRP A 449 -26.17 35.23 -25.82
C TRP A 449 -26.75 35.70 -24.47
N LYS A 450 -26.71 34.81 -23.47
CA LYS A 450 -27.18 35.06 -22.11
C LYS A 450 -26.16 34.61 -21.09
N GLN A 451 -26.13 35.31 -19.95
CA GLN A 451 -25.33 34.90 -18.80
C GLN A 451 -25.83 33.54 -18.30
N ALA A 452 -24.89 32.62 -18.13
CA ALA A 452 -25.13 31.26 -17.71
C ALA A 452 -25.13 31.14 -16.18
N ASN A 453 -25.89 30.15 -15.69
CA ASN A 453 -25.75 29.63 -14.33
C ASN A 453 -25.03 28.28 -14.47
N PRO A 454 -23.86 28.06 -13.85
CA PRO A 454 -23.13 26.79 -13.95
C PRO A 454 -23.98 25.56 -13.61
N ASP A 455 -24.89 25.72 -12.65
CA ASP A 455 -25.67 24.64 -12.04
C ASP A 455 -26.93 24.31 -12.86
N ASN A 456 -27.24 25.09 -13.90
CA ASN A 456 -28.37 24.83 -14.78
C ASN A 456 -27.90 24.25 -16.13
N ALA A 457 -28.28 23.00 -16.41
CA ALA A 457 -27.97 22.31 -17.67
C ALA A 457 -28.55 23.04 -18.90
N ASP A 458 -29.71 23.70 -18.77
CA ASP A 458 -30.34 24.46 -19.85
C ASP A 458 -29.57 25.73 -20.22
N HIS A 459 -28.61 26.14 -19.39
CA HIS A 459 -27.76 27.31 -19.62
C HIS A 459 -26.45 26.93 -20.31
N ARG A 460 -26.48 25.96 -21.23
CA ARG A 460 -25.30 25.44 -21.96
C ARG A 460 -25.62 25.35 -23.45
N SER A 461 -24.64 25.58 -24.31
CA SER A 461 -24.80 25.52 -25.77
C SER A 461 -24.23 24.24 -26.35
N THR A 462 -24.88 23.70 -27.39
CA THR A 462 -24.28 22.63 -28.19
C THR A 462 -23.08 23.15 -28.97
N GLY A 463 -22.19 22.25 -29.41
CA GLY A 463 -21.07 22.61 -30.28
C GLY A 463 -21.50 23.32 -31.57
N GLU A 464 -22.62 22.87 -32.15
CA GLU A 464 -23.24 23.46 -33.35
C GLU A 464 -23.73 24.89 -33.08
N ALA A 465 -24.51 25.11 -32.02
CA ALA A 465 -24.99 26.44 -31.64
C ALA A 465 -23.83 27.39 -31.33
N MET A 466 -22.75 26.87 -30.73
CA MET A 466 -21.54 27.64 -30.50
C MET A 466 -20.90 28.04 -31.84
N ASN A 467 -20.66 27.09 -32.74
CA ASN A 467 -20.04 27.33 -34.04
C ASN A 467 -20.79 28.37 -34.88
N ASP A 468 -22.13 28.29 -34.91
CA ASP A 468 -22.97 29.14 -35.75
C ASP A 468 -23.09 30.59 -35.22
N HIS A 469 -22.83 30.80 -33.93
CA HIS A 469 -23.09 32.08 -33.27
C HIS A 469 -21.89 32.70 -32.54
N VAL A 470 -20.74 32.02 -32.51
CA VAL A 470 -19.51 32.52 -31.85
C VAL A 470 -19.01 33.83 -32.46
N ALA A 471 -19.23 34.09 -33.75
CA ALA A 471 -18.85 35.34 -34.39
C ALA A 471 -19.62 36.56 -33.86
N SER A 472 -20.82 36.34 -33.29
CA SER A 472 -21.60 37.38 -32.62
C SER A 472 -21.43 37.35 -31.10
N PHE A 473 -20.54 36.49 -30.58
CA PHE A 473 -20.20 36.49 -29.16
C PHE A 473 -19.54 37.82 -28.81
N LEU A 474 -19.92 38.36 -27.65
CA LEU A 474 -19.53 39.67 -27.12
C LEU A 474 -18.07 40.03 -27.51
N GLN A 475 -17.90 41.11 -28.26
CA GLN A 475 -16.59 41.66 -28.56
C GLN A 475 -16.01 42.27 -27.28
N GLY A 476 -15.00 41.61 -26.70
CA GLY A 476 -14.32 42.08 -25.50
C GLY A 476 -12.81 42.05 -25.74
N SER A 477 -12.10 43.09 -25.31
CA SER A 477 -10.63 43.15 -25.32
C SER A 477 -10.01 42.34 -24.17
N GLY A 478 -10.63 41.22 -23.80
CA GLY A 478 -10.40 40.49 -22.54
C GLY A 478 -9.76 39.12 -22.74
N THR A 479 -9.83 38.29 -21.69
CA THR A 479 -9.36 36.89 -21.69
C THR A 479 -10.51 35.96 -22.02
N LEU A 480 -10.37 35.15 -23.07
CA LEU A 480 -11.36 34.12 -23.39
C LEU A 480 -11.10 32.87 -22.55
N LEU A 481 -12.10 32.44 -21.79
CA LEU A 481 -12.17 31.09 -21.23
C LEU A 481 -13.37 30.32 -21.81
N TRP A 482 -13.29 29.01 -21.75
CA TRP A 482 -14.38 28.10 -22.11
C TRP A 482 -14.45 26.95 -21.10
N ARG A 483 -15.61 26.30 -21.04
CA ARG A 483 -15.79 25.03 -20.31
C ARG A 483 -16.70 24.07 -21.07
N ALA A 484 -16.41 22.78 -20.94
CA ALA A 484 -17.18 21.68 -21.55
C ALA A 484 -17.82 20.82 -20.48
N TYR A 485 -19.04 20.34 -20.75
CA TYR A 485 -19.81 19.44 -19.91
C TYR A 485 -20.10 18.16 -20.69
N PHE A 486 -19.73 17.00 -20.14
CA PHE A 486 -19.97 15.69 -20.74
C PHE A 486 -21.27 15.13 -20.20
N GLU A 487 -22.34 15.11 -21.00
CA GLU A 487 -23.68 14.72 -20.53
C GLU A 487 -23.91 13.21 -20.50
N GLU A 488 -22.99 12.43 -21.06
CA GLU A 488 -23.07 10.97 -21.10
C GLU A 488 -21.70 10.37 -20.80
N ALA A 489 -21.67 9.22 -20.12
CA ALA A 489 -20.44 8.51 -19.74
C ALA A 489 -19.56 8.11 -20.94
N THR A 490 -20.17 7.96 -22.12
CA THR A 490 -19.53 7.62 -23.40
C THR A 490 -19.01 8.83 -24.17
N SER A 491 -19.25 10.06 -23.69
CA SER A 491 -18.87 11.26 -24.42
C SER A 491 -17.34 11.42 -24.48
N THR A 492 -16.83 11.77 -25.65
CA THR A 492 -15.41 12.04 -25.90
C THR A 492 -15.23 13.44 -26.48
N LEU A 493 -14.08 14.06 -26.19
CA LEU A 493 -13.68 15.31 -26.83
C LEU A 493 -12.28 15.11 -27.41
N ASP A 494 -12.22 14.73 -28.67
CA ASP A 494 -10.97 14.46 -29.38
C ASP A 494 -10.31 15.73 -29.93
N GLY A 495 -11.01 16.87 -29.93
CA GLY A 495 -10.51 18.16 -30.39
C GLY A 495 -11.45 19.30 -30.01
N LEU A 496 -10.93 20.50 -29.76
CA LEU A 496 -11.71 21.74 -29.88
C LEU A 496 -10.87 22.79 -30.60
N ARG A 497 -11.43 23.42 -31.64
CA ARG A 497 -10.80 24.51 -32.37
C ARG A 497 -11.52 25.81 -32.03
N ILE A 498 -10.74 26.83 -31.66
CA ILE A 498 -11.24 28.19 -31.48
C ILE A 498 -10.33 29.11 -32.27
N ASP A 499 -10.89 29.78 -33.28
CA ASP A 499 -10.14 30.79 -34.05
C ASP A 499 -10.53 32.18 -33.55
N TYR A 500 -9.53 33.02 -33.23
CA TYR A 500 -9.72 34.37 -32.69
C TYR A 500 -8.72 35.36 -33.30
N THR A 501 -9.05 36.65 -33.26
CA THR A 501 -8.09 37.72 -33.59
C THR A 501 -7.57 38.41 -32.33
N THR A 502 -6.29 38.78 -32.33
CA THR A 502 -5.70 39.61 -31.28
C THR A 502 -5.69 41.08 -31.72
N GLY A 503 -6.10 42.00 -30.83
CA GLY A 503 -5.92 43.43 -31.09
C GLY A 503 -4.42 43.74 -31.18
N ALA A 504 -4.04 44.73 -32.00
CA ALA A 504 -2.64 45.12 -32.18
C ALA A 504 -2.00 45.63 -30.87
N VAL A 505 -1.47 44.73 -30.04
CA VAL A 505 -0.69 45.09 -28.85
C VAL A 505 0.76 45.29 -29.28
N LYS A 506 1.14 46.56 -29.45
CA LYS A 506 2.52 46.97 -29.71
C LYS A 506 3.32 46.84 -28.40
N GLY A 507 3.89 45.67 -28.16
CA GLY A 507 4.78 45.42 -27.03
C GLY A 507 4.49 44.10 -26.31
N ILE A 508 4.91 42.99 -26.90
CA ILE A 508 5.10 41.73 -26.15
C ILE A 508 6.60 41.45 -26.18
N GLN A 509 7.21 41.46 -25.01
CA GLN A 509 8.58 41.02 -24.81
C GLN A 509 8.76 39.60 -25.35
N THR A 510 9.92 39.39 -25.96
CA THR A 510 10.41 38.13 -26.52
C THR A 510 9.88 36.88 -25.81
N ALA A 511 9.26 36.00 -26.60
CA ALA A 511 8.79 34.69 -26.16
C ALA A 511 9.94 33.88 -25.53
N PRO A 512 9.74 33.23 -24.37
CA PRO A 512 10.61 32.14 -23.97
C PRO A 512 10.37 30.99 -24.95
N THR A 513 11.44 30.53 -25.62
CA THR A 513 11.44 29.24 -26.31
C THR A 513 11.30 28.15 -25.27
N PHE A 514 10.17 27.45 -25.25
CA PHE A 514 10.00 26.24 -24.46
C PHE A 514 10.16 25.01 -25.36
N PRO A 515 10.94 24.00 -24.93
CA PRO A 515 11.04 22.73 -25.63
C PRO A 515 9.74 21.93 -25.50
N THR A 516 9.42 21.21 -26.58
CA THR A 516 8.32 20.27 -26.80
C THR A 516 8.00 19.42 -25.56
N VAL A 517 6.77 19.50 -25.05
CA VAL A 517 6.28 18.64 -23.96
C VAL A 517 5.97 17.25 -24.51
N PHE A 518 6.72 16.26 -24.01
CA PHE A 518 6.39 14.83 -24.11
C PHE A 518 5.47 14.42 -22.96
N THR A 519 4.54 13.51 -23.23
CA THR A 519 3.69 12.82 -22.24
C THR A 519 4.53 12.12 -21.16
N LEU A 520 4.22 12.36 -19.88
CA LEU A 520 4.91 11.72 -18.76
C LEU A 520 4.25 10.39 -18.41
N SER A 521 5.06 9.34 -18.33
CA SER A 521 4.64 8.00 -17.91
C SER A 521 4.42 7.93 -16.39
N SER A 522 3.54 7.02 -15.96
CA SER A 522 3.27 6.65 -14.56
C SER A 522 4.52 6.38 -13.70
N SER A 523 5.65 6.07 -14.35
CA SER A 523 6.95 5.83 -13.73
C SER A 523 7.61 7.06 -13.08
N LEU A 524 7.35 8.28 -13.56
CA LEU A 524 7.98 9.49 -12.99
C LEU A 524 7.40 9.82 -11.61
N GLY A 525 6.07 9.73 -11.46
CA GLY A 525 5.40 10.01 -10.18
C GLY A 525 5.81 9.05 -9.07
N GLN A 526 5.92 7.76 -9.40
CA GLN A 526 6.41 6.73 -8.48
C GLN A 526 7.88 6.96 -8.11
N SER A 527 8.71 7.38 -9.07
CA SER A 527 10.13 7.69 -8.82
C SER A 527 10.31 8.87 -7.88
N ILE A 528 9.56 9.97 -8.06
CA ILE A 528 9.61 11.14 -7.17
C ILE A 528 9.14 10.78 -5.75
N ASN A 529 8.04 10.03 -5.63
CA ASN A 529 7.54 9.58 -4.33
C ASN A 529 8.55 8.69 -3.59
N ARG A 530 9.18 7.77 -4.32
CA ARG A 530 10.17 6.84 -3.76
C ARG A 530 11.42 7.59 -3.30
N LEU A 531 11.95 8.52 -4.10
CA LEU A 531 13.13 9.30 -3.76
C LEU A 531 12.86 10.29 -2.63
N PHE A 532 11.70 10.94 -2.63
CA PHE A 532 11.31 11.85 -1.56
C PHE A 532 11.16 11.09 -0.24
N SER A 533 10.56 9.89 -0.27
CA SER A 533 10.42 9.04 0.91
C SER A 533 11.77 8.53 1.43
N LEU A 534 12.70 8.20 0.54
CA LEU A 534 14.08 7.86 0.91
C LEU A 534 14.80 9.05 1.56
N ALA A 535 14.59 10.27 1.06
CA ALA A 535 15.21 11.48 1.58
C ALA A 535 14.60 11.93 2.92
N ASN A 536 13.28 11.94 3.02
CA ASN A 536 12.51 12.60 4.08
C ASN A 536 11.91 11.65 5.11
N ARG A 537 11.98 10.34 4.88
CA ARG A 537 11.33 9.29 5.68
C ARG A 537 9.82 9.48 5.84
N ARG A 538 9.20 10.14 4.85
CA ARG A 538 7.75 10.32 4.71
C ARG A 538 7.41 10.57 3.25
N ILE A 539 6.15 10.33 2.91
CA ILE A 539 5.60 10.65 1.59
C ILE A 539 5.53 12.19 1.46
N PRO A 540 5.82 12.76 0.27
CA PRO A 540 5.68 14.20 0.05
C PRO A 540 4.23 14.65 0.19
N THR A 541 4.03 15.87 0.72
CA THR A 541 2.75 16.56 0.52
C THR A 541 2.59 16.89 -0.97
N PHE A 542 1.36 17.15 -1.42
CA PHE A 542 1.11 17.47 -2.82
C PHE A 542 1.95 18.67 -3.32
N SER A 543 2.12 19.70 -2.49
CA SER A 543 2.92 20.89 -2.82
C SER A 543 4.42 20.57 -2.96
N GLU A 544 4.95 19.66 -2.14
CA GLU A 544 6.34 19.20 -2.23
C GLU A 544 6.54 18.29 -3.45
N TRP A 545 5.57 17.41 -3.70
CA TRP A 545 5.59 16.57 -4.89
C TRP A 545 5.58 17.40 -6.16
N GLN A 546 4.68 18.39 -6.25
CA GLN A 546 4.58 19.30 -7.38
C GLN A 546 5.85 20.13 -7.54
N TYR A 547 6.45 20.58 -6.45
CA TYR A 547 7.74 21.29 -6.46
C TYR A 547 8.86 20.43 -7.08
N TRP A 548 8.98 19.17 -6.69
CA TRP A 548 10.01 18.26 -7.21
C TRP A 548 9.72 17.82 -8.65
N ALA A 549 8.45 17.56 -8.98
CA ALA A 549 8.04 17.27 -10.34
C ALA A 549 8.39 18.41 -11.29
N ASN A 550 8.08 19.66 -10.94
CA ASN A 550 8.41 20.82 -11.75
C ASN A 550 9.91 20.97 -12.02
N ARG A 551 10.78 20.61 -11.05
CA ARG A 551 12.23 20.65 -11.24
C ARG A 551 12.74 19.56 -12.19
N VAL A 552 12.20 18.34 -12.08
CA VAL A 552 12.55 17.25 -13.03
C VAL A 552 12.09 17.60 -14.43
N LEU A 553 10.88 18.15 -14.57
CA LEU A 553 10.30 18.56 -15.84
C LEU A 553 10.99 19.77 -16.47
N ALA A 554 11.52 20.67 -15.64
CA ALA A 554 12.37 21.77 -16.10
C ALA A 554 13.81 21.32 -16.43
N GLY A 555 14.13 20.03 -16.36
CA GLY A 555 15.47 19.49 -16.59
C GLY A 555 16.51 19.94 -15.56
N GLN A 556 16.08 20.51 -14.42
CA GLN A 556 16.98 21.10 -13.42
C GLN A 556 17.69 20.05 -12.57
N LYS A 557 17.15 18.82 -12.54
CA LYS A 557 17.64 17.64 -11.80
C LYS A 557 17.22 16.38 -12.58
N ASP A 558 17.99 16.02 -13.60
CA ASP A 558 17.68 14.98 -14.59
C ASP A 558 18.23 13.59 -14.25
N THR A 559 19.02 13.47 -13.17
CA THR A 559 19.52 12.18 -12.64
C THR A 559 18.93 11.84 -11.27
N LEU A 560 18.69 10.55 -11.03
CA LEU A 560 18.17 10.04 -9.74
C LEU A 560 19.02 10.46 -8.54
N PRO A 561 20.37 10.41 -8.59
CA PRO A 561 21.21 10.84 -7.46
C PRO A 561 21.11 12.35 -7.17
N ALA A 562 21.06 13.19 -8.21
CA ALA A 562 20.92 14.64 -8.05
C ALA A 562 19.57 15.02 -7.43
N LEU A 563 18.50 14.30 -7.78
CA LEU A 563 17.17 14.52 -7.24
C LEU A 563 17.07 14.06 -5.78
N LEU A 564 17.63 12.90 -5.44
CA LEU A 564 17.66 12.38 -4.07
C LEU A 564 18.47 13.29 -3.13
N GLY A 565 19.65 13.75 -3.57
CA GLY A 565 20.49 14.65 -2.79
C GLY A 565 19.83 16.00 -2.51
N ALA A 566 19.13 16.58 -3.50
CA ALA A 566 18.41 17.84 -3.32
C ALA A 566 17.24 17.72 -2.33
N MET A 567 16.53 16.58 -2.33
CA MET A 567 15.47 16.29 -1.36
C MET A 567 16.00 16.10 0.07
N GLN A 568 17.19 15.49 0.21
CA GLN A 568 17.87 15.34 1.50
C GLN A 568 18.37 16.69 2.03
N TRP A 569 18.83 17.58 1.16
CA TRP A 569 19.25 18.93 1.52
C TRP A 569 18.09 19.80 2.02
N GLN A 570 16.92 19.75 1.36
CA GLN A 570 15.72 20.48 1.81
C GLN A 570 15.32 20.07 3.24
N ARG A 571 15.45 18.78 3.58
CA ARG A 571 15.18 18.24 4.92
C ARG A 571 16.16 18.77 5.97
N LEU A 572 17.44 18.85 5.64
CA LEU A 572 18.52 19.17 6.58
C LEU A 572 18.69 20.67 6.81
N PHE A 573 18.38 21.51 5.81
CA PHE A 573 18.69 22.95 5.84
C PHE A 573 17.47 23.88 5.63
N GLY A 574 16.25 23.34 5.52
CA GLY A 574 15.01 24.11 5.75
C GLY A 574 14.62 25.15 4.69
N GLY A 575 14.97 24.96 3.42
CA GLY A 575 14.59 25.88 2.34
C GLY A 575 13.08 26.00 2.17
N GLY A 576 12.52 27.16 2.54
CA GLY A 576 11.10 27.48 2.44
C GLY A 576 10.59 27.60 0.99
N THR A 577 9.30 27.33 0.81
CA THR A 577 8.55 27.32 -0.46
C THR A 577 8.26 28.72 -1.04
N THR A 578 8.91 29.77 -0.56
CA THR A 578 8.63 31.16 -0.98
C THR A 578 9.92 31.97 -1.08
N GLY A 579 10.40 32.21 -2.30
CA GLY A 579 11.57 33.04 -2.55
C GLY A 579 11.81 33.24 -4.04
N THR A 580 11.39 34.40 -4.55
CA THR A 580 11.67 34.92 -5.89
C THR A 580 13.18 34.92 -6.17
N ALA A 581 13.59 34.30 -7.29
CA ALA A 581 14.96 34.35 -7.78
C ALA A 581 15.35 35.78 -8.16
N GLN A 582 16.38 36.32 -7.51
CA GLN A 582 17.18 37.42 -8.06
C GLN A 582 18.11 36.83 -9.12
N VAL A 583 18.01 37.36 -10.34
CA VAL A 583 18.91 37.06 -11.46
C VAL A 583 20.28 37.67 -11.15
N ALA A 584 21.30 36.84 -11.00
CA ALA A 584 22.71 37.24 -11.01
C ALA A 584 23.44 36.43 -12.09
N GLY A 585 24.37 37.10 -12.78
CA GLY A 585 24.79 36.75 -14.14
C GLY A 585 25.66 35.51 -14.28
N ILE A 586 25.58 34.94 -15.48
CA ILE A 586 26.35 33.79 -15.94
C ILE A 586 27.86 34.13 -15.94
N SER A 587 28.64 33.36 -15.18
CA SER A 587 30.10 33.28 -15.29
C SER A 587 30.46 31.96 -15.98
N THR A 588 31.27 32.02 -17.03
CA THR A 588 31.69 30.87 -17.86
C THR A 588 32.97 30.18 -17.33
N ALA A 589 33.30 30.31 -16.06
CA ALA A 589 34.37 29.56 -15.42
C ALA A 589 33.73 28.43 -14.60
N GLY A 590 34.20 27.19 -14.77
CA GLY A 590 33.72 26.04 -13.99
C GLY A 590 33.86 26.23 -12.47
N PRO A 591 33.30 25.31 -11.66
CA PRO A 591 33.21 25.49 -10.21
C PRO A 591 34.59 25.65 -9.57
N THR A 592 34.62 26.54 -8.58
CA THR A 592 35.84 26.95 -7.89
C THR A 592 36.24 26.01 -6.76
N VAL A 593 37.54 25.68 -6.64
CA VAL A 593 38.03 24.72 -5.63
C VAL A 593 38.96 25.39 -4.62
N GLU A 594 38.65 25.33 -3.32
CA GLU A 594 39.59 25.67 -2.23
C GLU A 594 40.24 24.39 -1.68
N ILE A 595 41.53 24.46 -1.34
CA ILE A 595 42.27 23.33 -0.76
C ILE A 595 42.79 23.70 0.62
N ARG A 596 42.44 22.91 1.63
CA ARG A 596 42.91 23.09 3.01
C ARG A 596 43.82 21.95 3.46
N ASN A 597 44.97 22.32 4.01
CA ASN A 597 45.90 21.36 4.61
C ASN A 597 45.55 21.08 6.07
N GLY A 598 45.01 19.90 6.35
CA GLY A 598 44.75 19.41 7.70
C GLY A 598 45.90 18.62 8.33
N THR A 599 47.13 18.76 7.80
CA THR A 599 48.33 18.06 8.27
C THR A 599 49.45 19.02 8.65
N ASN A 600 50.45 18.54 9.38
CA ASN A 600 51.67 19.30 9.67
C ASN A 600 52.69 19.34 8.49
N ARG A 601 52.37 18.78 7.32
CA ARG A 601 53.28 18.75 6.15
C ARG A 601 53.28 20.09 5.43
N GLN A 602 54.42 20.79 5.43
CA GLN A 602 54.51 22.11 4.81
C GLN A 602 54.36 22.07 3.28
N GLY A 603 53.58 23.01 2.75
CA GLY A 603 53.41 23.24 1.32
C GLY A 603 52.50 22.24 0.58
N LEU A 604 51.87 21.29 1.29
CA LEU A 604 51.06 20.24 0.67
C LEU A 604 49.85 20.79 -0.10
N ALA A 605 49.03 21.65 0.52
CA ALA A 605 47.88 22.26 -0.16
C ALA A 605 48.28 23.12 -1.36
N LYS A 606 49.45 23.79 -1.30
CA LYS A 606 49.96 24.60 -2.41
C LYS A 606 50.36 23.74 -3.61
N ARG A 607 51.07 22.62 -3.39
CA ARG A 607 51.44 21.69 -4.49
C ARG A 607 50.21 21.02 -5.09
N MET A 608 49.21 20.71 -4.27
CA MET A 608 47.93 20.18 -4.78
C MET A 608 47.15 21.21 -5.61
N LEU A 609 47.20 22.49 -5.20
CA LEU A 609 46.61 23.60 -5.96
C LEU A 609 47.22 23.71 -7.35
N GLU A 610 48.55 23.63 -7.45
CA GLU A 610 49.28 23.67 -8.71
C GLU A 610 48.85 22.51 -9.63
N LYS A 611 48.78 21.27 -9.11
CA LYS A 611 48.33 20.09 -9.87
C LYS A 611 46.88 20.18 -10.36
N LEU A 612 45.95 20.65 -9.53
CA LEU A 612 44.54 20.78 -9.95
C LEU A 612 44.35 21.91 -10.97
N THR A 613 45.14 22.97 -10.86
CA THR A 613 45.14 24.06 -11.87
C THR A 613 45.66 23.54 -13.22
N GLU A 614 46.73 22.73 -13.23
CA GLU A 614 47.23 22.06 -14.43
C GLU A 614 46.20 21.08 -15.04
N ALA A 615 45.37 20.45 -14.21
CA ALA A 615 44.28 19.59 -14.62
C ALA A 615 43.02 20.36 -15.10
N GLY A 616 43.05 21.70 -15.12
CA GLY A 616 41.99 22.53 -15.68
C GLY A 616 40.89 22.94 -14.70
N TYR A 617 41.04 22.68 -13.40
CA TYR A 617 40.10 23.16 -12.39
C TYR A 617 40.32 24.64 -12.08
N ALA A 618 39.23 25.39 -11.89
CA ALA A 618 39.27 26.79 -11.48
C ALA A 618 39.60 26.89 -9.97
N ALA A 619 40.84 26.66 -9.57
CA ALA A 619 41.17 26.63 -8.15
C ALA A 619 41.22 28.04 -7.52
N ALA A 620 40.50 28.25 -6.42
CA ALA A 620 40.30 29.56 -5.80
C ALA A 620 41.40 29.94 -4.80
N ALA A 621 41.88 29.00 -3.97
CA ALA A 621 42.89 29.28 -2.94
C ALA A 621 43.48 28.00 -2.33
N ALA A 622 44.69 28.11 -1.75
CA ALA A 622 45.24 27.12 -0.82
C ALA A 622 45.43 27.76 0.56
N ALA A 623 44.92 27.07 1.59
CA ALA A 623 44.98 27.50 2.97
C ALA A 623 45.34 26.33 3.90
N ASN A 624 45.54 26.63 5.17
CA ASN A 624 45.61 25.62 6.21
C ASN A 624 44.21 25.40 6.81
N ALA A 625 43.92 24.17 7.21
CA ALA A 625 42.75 23.88 8.01
C ALA A 625 42.89 24.50 9.41
N GLN A 626 41.77 24.74 10.09
CA GLN A 626 41.79 25.21 11.48
C GLN A 626 42.36 24.13 12.42
N ASP A 627 42.15 22.85 12.08
CA ASP A 627 42.70 21.71 12.80
C ASP A 627 43.71 20.92 11.93
N PHE A 628 44.95 20.80 12.43
CA PHE A 628 46.08 20.13 11.77
C PHE A 628 46.22 18.63 12.10
N LEU A 629 45.15 18.02 12.64
CA LEU A 629 45.11 16.61 13.03
C LEU A 629 44.11 15.77 12.22
N ARG A 630 43.82 16.14 10.96
CA ARG A 630 42.88 15.40 10.12
C ARG A 630 43.48 14.06 9.68
N GLU A 631 42.92 12.96 10.13
CA GLU A 631 43.38 11.61 9.73
C GLU A 631 43.00 11.28 8.28
N THR A 632 41.81 11.72 7.84
CA THR A 632 41.26 11.36 6.52
C THR A 632 41.05 12.58 5.63
N SER A 633 41.36 12.39 4.34
CA SER A 633 41.11 13.38 3.29
C SER A 633 39.67 13.26 2.84
N LYS A 634 39.05 14.40 2.53
CA LYS A 634 37.66 14.46 2.04
C LYS A 634 37.46 15.60 1.06
N VAL A 635 36.65 15.36 0.03
CA VAL A 635 36.14 16.41 -0.88
C VAL A 635 34.74 16.80 -0.41
N TYR A 636 34.42 18.08 -0.39
CA TYR A 636 33.11 18.60 0.01
C TYR A 636 32.56 19.46 -1.13
N ALA A 637 31.33 19.19 -1.55
CA ALA A 637 30.59 20.08 -2.43
C ALA A 637 29.92 21.16 -1.57
N ILE A 638 30.33 22.42 -1.76
CA ILE A 638 29.82 23.57 -1.00
C ILE A 638 28.65 24.21 -1.75
N ASP A 639 28.75 24.32 -3.08
CA ASP A 639 27.62 24.62 -3.97
C ASP A 639 27.04 23.34 -4.56
N HIS A 640 25.72 23.25 -4.58
CA HIS A 640 24.95 22.16 -5.16
C HIS A 640 25.11 22.03 -6.68
N GLU A 641 25.44 23.10 -7.41
CA GLU A 641 25.72 23.04 -8.85
C GLU A 641 27.09 22.40 -9.14
N ALA A 642 27.98 22.36 -8.15
CA ALA A 642 29.32 21.79 -8.26
C ALA A 642 29.44 20.32 -7.80
N TYR A 643 28.34 19.70 -7.34
CA TYR A 643 28.37 18.34 -6.79
C TYR A 643 28.91 17.30 -7.79
N GLY A 644 28.50 17.38 -9.07
CA GLY A 644 28.97 16.47 -10.10
C GLY A 644 30.49 16.56 -10.27
N THR A 645 31.03 17.78 -10.37
CA THR A 645 32.47 18.03 -10.46
C THR A 645 33.21 17.66 -9.17
N ALA A 646 32.59 17.83 -8.00
CA ALA A 646 33.15 17.40 -6.72
C ALA A 646 33.23 15.87 -6.61
N GLN A 647 32.24 15.14 -7.13
CA GLN A 647 32.25 13.69 -7.20
C GLN A 647 33.32 13.19 -8.18
N GLU A 648 33.43 13.79 -9.36
CA GLU A 648 34.49 13.47 -10.32
C GLU A 648 35.88 13.71 -9.72
N LEU A 649 36.06 14.82 -8.98
CA LEU A 649 37.29 15.12 -8.28
C LEU A 649 37.57 14.09 -7.17
N ALA A 650 36.57 13.75 -6.35
CA ALA A 650 36.67 12.73 -5.30
C ALA A 650 37.09 11.36 -5.86
N ASP A 651 36.46 10.94 -6.96
CA ASP A 651 36.76 9.67 -7.63
C ASP A 651 38.16 9.68 -8.24
N SER A 652 38.56 10.79 -8.87
CA SER A 652 39.88 10.93 -9.49
C SER A 652 41.03 10.87 -8.48
N LEU A 653 40.79 11.34 -7.26
CA LEU A 653 41.78 11.33 -6.17
C LEU A 653 41.66 10.09 -5.27
N ALA A 654 40.66 9.23 -5.50
CA ALA A 654 40.29 8.11 -4.65
C ALA A 654 40.04 8.53 -3.18
N ILE A 655 39.36 9.67 -2.99
CA ILE A 655 39.09 10.28 -1.70
C ILE A 655 37.57 10.34 -1.50
N PRO A 656 37.05 10.02 -0.30
CA PRO A 656 35.60 10.04 -0.08
C PRO A 656 35.02 11.46 -0.12
N LEU A 657 33.84 11.58 -0.73
CA LEU A 657 33.03 12.80 -0.67
C LEU A 657 32.38 12.91 0.71
N GLY A 658 32.57 14.05 1.38
CA GLY A 658 31.95 14.39 2.66
C GLY A 658 30.66 15.19 2.48
N LEU A 659 29.67 14.92 3.33
CA LEU A 659 28.33 15.49 3.24
C LEU A 659 28.18 16.82 4.01
N ASP A 660 28.96 17.02 5.07
CA ASP A 660 28.93 18.22 5.91
C ASP A 660 30.34 18.74 6.17
N LEU A 661 30.51 20.07 6.20
CA LEU A 661 31.78 20.68 6.60
C LEU A 661 32.20 20.17 7.99
N PRO A 662 33.48 19.82 8.20
CA PRO A 662 33.92 19.33 9.49
C PRO A 662 33.67 20.37 10.60
N ALA A 663 33.24 19.90 11.78
CA ALA A 663 33.03 20.77 12.94
C ALA A 663 34.31 21.59 13.24
N GLY A 664 34.14 22.90 13.41
CA GLY A 664 35.22 23.86 13.69
C GLY A 664 35.88 24.50 12.46
N GLU A 665 35.53 24.09 11.24
CA GLU A 665 36.04 24.75 10.02
C GLU A 665 35.19 25.97 9.64
N GLU A 666 35.86 27.04 9.22
CA GLU A 666 35.18 28.24 8.71
C GLU A 666 34.55 27.97 7.34
N GLN A 667 33.37 28.57 7.11
CA GLN A 667 32.69 28.52 5.81
C GLN A 667 33.57 29.09 4.71
N THR A 668 33.51 28.50 3.52
CA THR A 668 34.21 28.98 2.32
C THR A 668 33.22 29.53 1.30
N ILE A 669 33.69 30.44 0.45
CA ILE A 669 32.98 30.96 -0.71
C ILE A 669 33.27 30.16 -2.00
N ALA A 670 34.17 29.18 -1.95
CA ALA A 670 34.45 28.30 -3.07
C ALA A 670 33.34 27.25 -3.22
N ASP A 671 33.12 26.81 -4.46
CA ASP A 671 32.05 25.86 -4.79
C ASP A 671 32.38 24.42 -4.32
N ILE A 672 33.67 24.10 -4.20
CA ILE A 672 34.20 22.82 -3.73
C ILE A 672 35.32 23.06 -2.71
N LEU A 673 35.35 22.28 -1.62
CA LEU A 673 36.44 22.27 -0.64
C LEU A 673 37.12 20.90 -0.60
N LEU A 674 38.42 20.84 -0.86
CA LEU A 674 39.26 19.65 -0.65
C LEU A 674 40.03 19.78 0.67
N MET A 675 39.74 18.92 1.63
CA MET A 675 40.44 18.84 2.91
C MET A 675 41.44 17.69 2.88
N LEU A 676 42.73 17.99 3.07
CA LEU A 676 43.82 17.00 3.03
C LEU A 676 44.12 16.47 4.44
N GLY A 677 44.04 15.15 4.62
CA GLY A 677 44.39 14.42 5.83
C GLY A 677 45.73 13.68 5.73
N TYR A 678 46.14 13.01 6.82
CA TYR A 678 47.40 12.24 6.88
C TYR A 678 47.43 11.03 5.93
N ASP A 679 46.25 10.54 5.53
CA ASP A 679 46.06 9.50 4.52
C ASP A 679 46.40 9.95 3.09
N PHE A 680 46.46 11.27 2.83
CA PHE A 680 46.79 11.81 1.52
C PHE A 680 48.24 11.46 1.11
N LYS A 681 48.37 10.78 -0.03
CA LYS A 681 49.65 10.48 -0.68
C LYS A 681 49.74 11.31 -1.95
N GLU A 682 50.74 12.19 -1.99
CA GLU A 682 50.93 13.22 -3.03
C GLU A 682 51.15 12.68 -4.45
#